data_AF-A0A3B8VFB9-F1
#
_entry.id   AF-A0A3B8VFB9-F1
#
_cell.length_a   1.000
_cell.length_b   1.000
_cell.length_c   1.000
_cell.angle_alpha   90.00
_cell.angle_beta   90.00
_cell.angle_gamma   90.00
#
_symmetry.space_group_name_H-M   'P 1'
#
loop_
_entity.id
_entity.type
_entity.pdbx_description
1 polymer ?
#
loop_
_entity_poly.entity_id
_entity_poly.type
_entity_poly.pdbx_seq_one_letter_code
_entity_poly.pdbx_strand_id
1 'polypeptide(L)'
;MNGLGQLNHPDLSDASRISAGRKYLFSESDTLNVAEVSGCSHGTWMAGITGATQNNSEGISGIAPSTGLIIMRVGYPSGGNCFIYTTGVLEGVKFLERYADDNPEKRIIANFSFGGPGSVPQVFQTIFDETYQNNVLVVVSAGNTSAGSVDSPAKLATKTPQSTNHFVSVGSSTHRDEISFKSAKASTNEEITLAAPAGPDSLIFYTWDYGTWLTDAITTGNPLDDSGNQAHTGTDYYRYAGLTSGAAAMTSGVAALIWSVNPTLANYQVKQILKNSADKVAAMGGQNYHNRFGYGRLNAYEALKYTLENYGGTLTQNLHIPSGETWNFDSGVTITFDDNADMIVEGTVSGGTFDFVSPASNNGVKFPTGSTGSISDCTIINATRAIEIASANPTISDCTLTDNTAGIWLTGGSNSSTVIENNSITDNSSHGIMAYYSSPTIEGNVVTGSTYGFMGVGSPAIFEENEFQDNDYGIYLLNNSAVTSMEYNLVSDNHFLGIHAESAMTVIIPFYNNMYKSSGDYVVSATNSVSVYGQNNYWGQYPPNSAHFYTASGGSIVYTPGASSAYTWKQIPGMRASGGREGQNEPVPCAEWLLEQFRKETDPSQKQNWLAGLAGCYISMNDFDGLNNILDNHVLPDLNETDDLYGVVLDIWGLLAIYSGEFEQATAHYTRIDESFASNPTLHTHALFALGYLERMQEQNIPAVGERYFTRLKEEYPQWGLTRVVEMQSGEHEDEQHVRKESLTQALTLSASTYPNPFNPSTVIGYELPAAGHVHLAVYDLLGREVAVLVNGQMPSGHHQAAFDGQNLSSGIYVYRLQTGEHLLTGKMMLMK
;
A
#
# COMPACT_ATOMS: atom_id res chain seq x y z
N MET A 1 -9.08 -5.79 43.58
CA MET A 1 -8.65 -7.15 43.98
C MET A 1 -7.37 -7.41 43.20
N ASN A 2 -6.17 -7.49 43.80
CA ASN A 2 -4.92 -7.62 43.02
C ASN A 2 -3.76 -8.27 43.78
N GLY A 3 -3.13 -9.25 43.14
CA GLY A 3 -1.84 -9.79 43.53
C GLY A 3 -1.54 -11.13 42.85
N LEU A 4 -0.58 -11.11 41.93
CA LEU A 4 0.26 -12.18 41.38
C LEU A 4 -0.25 -13.47 40.71
N GLY A 5 0.63 -13.94 39.81
CA GLY A 5 0.59 -15.11 38.95
C GLY A 5 1.51 -16.26 39.34
N GLN A 6 0.97 -17.47 39.40
CA GLN A 6 1.69 -18.73 39.57
C GLN A 6 2.39 -19.12 38.26
N LEU A 7 3.72 -18.98 38.22
CA LEU A 7 4.54 -19.25 37.03
C LEU A 7 4.88 -20.73 36.83
N ASN A 8 4.61 -21.61 37.80
CA ASN A 8 4.70 -23.06 37.63
C ASN A 8 3.36 -23.71 37.25
N HIS A 9 2.34 -22.91 36.95
CA HIS A 9 1.07 -23.41 36.43
C HIS A 9 1.30 -23.99 35.02
N PRO A 10 0.75 -25.16 34.64
CA PRO A 10 0.99 -25.78 33.33
C PRO A 10 0.84 -24.82 32.14
N ASP A 11 -0.26 -24.06 32.10
CA ASP A 11 -0.52 -23.05 31.06
C ASP A 11 0.39 -21.80 31.05
N LEU A 12 1.20 -21.59 32.08
CA LEU A 12 2.10 -20.43 32.24
C LEU A 12 3.56 -20.84 32.52
N SER A 13 3.85 -22.14 32.49
CA SER A 13 5.11 -22.73 32.93
C SER A 13 6.24 -22.69 31.90
N ASP A 14 5.95 -22.23 30.69
CA ASP A 14 6.95 -22.06 29.64
C ASP A 14 7.91 -20.92 30.00
N ALA A 15 9.04 -21.30 30.59
CA ALA A 15 10.08 -20.39 31.02
C ALA A 15 10.67 -19.55 29.87
N SER A 16 10.56 -19.99 28.61
CA SER A 16 11.04 -19.22 27.45
C SER A 16 10.23 -17.94 27.22
N ARG A 17 8.99 -17.91 27.72
CA ARG A 17 8.07 -16.78 27.57
C ARG A 17 8.22 -15.76 28.69
N ILE A 18 8.89 -16.10 29.80
CA ILE A 18 9.06 -15.20 30.93
C ILE A 18 10.25 -14.27 30.66
N SER A 19 9.94 -13.04 30.25
CA SER A 19 10.95 -12.05 29.84
C SER A 19 11.60 -11.33 31.02
N ALA A 20 10.89 -11.18 32.14
CA ALA A 20 11.39 -10.60 33.39
C ALA A 20 10.45 -10.87 34.58
N GLY A 21 10.98 -10.82 35.81
CA GLY A 21 10.22 -10.94 37.05
C GLY A 21 10.75 -10.08 38.19
N ARG A 22 9.91 -9.25 38.83
CA ARG A 22 10.30 -8.35 39.94
C ARG A 22 9.27 -8.32 41.08
N LYS A 23 9.75 -8.23 42.33
CA LYS A 23 8.93 -8.10 43.54
C LYS A 23 9.21 -6.76 44.21
N TYR A 24 8.15 -6.01 44.54
CA TYR A 24 8.23 -4.70 45.19
C TYR A 24 7.35 -4.68 46.46
N LEU A 25 7.78 -5.40 47.50
CA LEU A 25 7.14 -5.42 48.83
C LEU A 25 8.02 -4.71 49.87
N PHE A 26 7.43 -4.22 50.97
CA PHE A 26 8.15 -3.60 52.09
C PHE A 26 9.23 -4.56 52.66
N SER A 27 10.47 -4.41 52.18
CA SER A 27 11.76 -4.90 52.71
C SER A 27 12.64 -5.74 51.77
N GLU A 28 12.22 -6.12 50.56
CA GLU A 28 13.07 -6.93 49.66
C GLU A 28 12.88 -6.52 48.20
N SER A 29 13.93 -5.97 47.58
CA SER A 29 14.06 -5.87 46.13
C SER A 29 14.87 -7.07 45.62
N ASP A 30 14.31 -8.27 45.71
CA ASP A 30 14.95 -9.48 45.21
C ASP A 30 14.34 -9.97 43.89
N THR A 31 15.14 -10.73 43.15
CA THR A 31 14.72 -11.52 42.00
C THR A 31 13.57 -12.45 42.36
N LEU A 32 12.55 -12.54 41.50
CA LEU A 32 11.36 -13.37 41.76
C LEU A 32 11.74 -14.86 41.82
N ASN A 33 11.52 -15.52 42.97
CA ASN A 33 11.63 -16.98 43.06
C ASN A 33 10.33 -17.64 42.56
N VAL A 34 10.46 -18.60 41.64
CA VAL A 34 9.34 -19.29 40.94
C VAL A 34 8.39 -20.06 41.88
N ALA A 35 8.81 -20.28 43.14
CA ALA A 35 8.10 -21.10 44.12
C ALA A 35 7.39 -20.33 45.27
N GLU A 36 7.43 -19.00 45.32
CA GLU A 36 6.77 -18.23 46.40
C GLU A 36 5.39 -17.69 46.01
N VAL A 37 4.37 -18.54 46.09
CA VAL A 37 2.97 -18.11 45.97
C VAL A 37 2.17 -18.75 47.09
N SER A 38 1.83 -17.98 48.12
CA SER A 38 0.68 -18.31 48.95
C SER A 38 -0.12 -17.04 49.24
N GLY A 39 -1.43 -17.12 49.02
CA GLY A 39 -2.41 -16.15 49.51
C GLY A 39 -3.03 -15.16 48.50
N CYS A 40 -2.60 -15.09 47.24
CA CYS A 40 -3.16 -14.19 46.22
C CYS A 40 -2.98 -14.76 44.79
N SER A 41 -4.08 -15.14 44.12
CA SER A 41 -4.11 -15.79 42.79
C SER A 41 -4.59 -14.90 41.64
N HIS A 42 -4.94 -13.63 41.92
CA HIS A 42 -5.59 -12.73 40.95
C HIS A 42 -4.70 -12.41 39.74
N GLY A 43 -3.40 -12.24 39.92
CA GLY A 43 -2.50 -11.99 38.80
C GLY A 43 -2.33 -13.22 37.90
N THR A 44 -2.48 -14.45 38.45
CA THR A 44 -2.41 -15.71 37.67
C THR A 44 -3.54 -15.73 36.66
N TRP A 45 -4.72 -15.33 37.09
CA TRP A 45 -5.90 -15.25 36.24
C TRP A 45 -5.69 -14.29 35.08
N MET A 46 -5.14 -13.11 35.35
CA MET A 46 -4.92 -12.09 34.30
C MET A 46 -3.86 -12.54 33.30
N ALA A 47 -2.79 -13.18 33.79
CA ALA A 47 -1.77 -13.78 32.93
C ALA A 47 -2.34 -14.92 32.07
N GLY A 48 -3.21 -15.77 32.63
CA GLY A 48 -3.89 -16.84 31.90
C GLY A 48 -4.83 -16.33 30.80
N ILE A 49 -5.70 -15.36 31.11
CA ILE A 49 -6.60 -14.74 30.11
C ILE A 49 -5.79 -14.13 28.96
N THR A 50 -4.67 -13.46 29.29
CA THR A 50 -3.87 -12.76 28.28
C THR A 50 -3.07 -13.74 27.44
N GLY A 51 -2.42 -14.73 28.06
CA GLY A 51 -1.39 -15.54 27.41
C GLY A 51 -1.20 -16.94 27.97
N ALA A 52 -2.24 -17.62 28.45
CA ALA A 52 -2.16 -19.07 28.65
C ALA A 52 -1.75 -19.78 27.34
N THR A 53 -0.83 -20.74 27.44
CA THR A 53 -0.31 -21.49 26.29
C THR A 53 -1.45 -22.17 25.53
N GLN A 54 -1.44 -22.09 24.20
CA GLN A 54 -2.45 -22.70 23.37
C GLN A 54 -2.10 -24.17 23.05
N ASN A 55 -3.12 -25.03 22.96
CA ASN A 55 -3.03 -26.41 22.46
C ASN A 55 -2.04 -27.32 23.22
N ASN A 56 -1.77 -27.06 24.49
CA ASN A 56 -0.93 -27.93 25.35
C ASN A 56 -1.68 -29.17 25.88
N SER A 57 -2.91 -29.42 25.43
CA SER A 57 -3.81 -30.51 25.89
C SER A 57 -4.24 -30.42 27.36
N GLU A 58 -4.04 -29.27 28.01
CA GLU A 58 -4.46 -28.99 29.38
C GLU A 58 -5.15 -27.61 29.44
N GLY A 59 -6.01 -27.40 30.45
CA GLY A 59 -6.43 -26.05 30.83
C GLY A 59 -7.14 -25.19 29.77
N ILE A 60 -6.67 -23.94 29.65
CA ILE A 60 -7.27 -22.88 28.81
C ILE A 60 -6.26 -22.30 27.82
N SER A 61 -6.75 -21.53 26.84
CA SER A 61 -5.90 -20.73 25.96
C SER A 61 -6.11 -19.24 26.23
N GLY A 62 -5.02 -18.48 26.27
CA GLY A 62 -5.05 -17.03 26.35
C GLY A 62 -5.35 -16.39 24.99
N ILE A 63 -5.72 -15.12 24.99
CA ILE A 63 -5.98 -14.36 23.76
C ILE A 63 -4.71 -14.22 22.89
N ALA A 64 -3.55 -14.02 23.50
CA ALA A 64 -2.25 -13.88 22.85
C ALA A 64 -1.27 -14.92 23.41
N PRO A 65 -1.43 -16.22 23.05
CA PRO A 65 -0.72 -17.32 23.69
C PRO A 65 0.79 -17.33 23.43
N SER A 66 1.26 -16.63 22.39
CA SER A 66 2.70 -16.52 22.05
C SER A 66 3.37 -15.30 22.67
N THR A 67 2.63 -14.45 23.41
CA THR A 67 3.20 -13.23 23.98
C THR A 67 4.16 -13.53 25.13
N GLY A 68 5.22 -12.72 25.25
CA GLY A 68 6.11 -12.74 26.39
C GLY A 68 5.45 -12.14 27.64
N LEU A 69 5.78 -12.67 28.81
CA LEU A 69 5.21 -12.26 30.09
C LEU A 69 6.28 -11.56 30.95
N ILE A 70 5.95 -10.36 31.44
CA ILE A 70 6.69 -9.64 32.48
C ILE A 70 5.86 -9.68 33.75
N ILE A 71 6.39 -10.32 34.80
CA ILE A 71 5.65 -10.51 36.05
C ILE A 71 6.13 -9.54 37.12
N MET A 72 5.23 -8.65 37.56
CA MET A 72 5.51 -7.68 38.62
C MET A 72 4.60 -7.88 39.83
N ARG A 73 5.19 -8.18 40.98
CA ARG A 73 4.45 -8.24 42.26
C ARG A 73 4.45 -6.88 42.93
N VAL A 74 3.28 -6.25 42.95
CA VAL A 74 3.03 -4.99 43.67
C VAL A 74 2.04 -5.13 44.83
N GLY A 75 1.55 -6.36 45.08
CA GLY A 75 0.53 -6.63 46.10
C GLY A 75 0.91 -7.71 47.11
N TYR A 76 0.28 -7.65 48.29
CA TYR A 76 0.47 -8.55 49.42
C TYR A 76 -0.86 -9.08 49.97
N PRO A 77 -0.90 -10.34 50.46
CA PRO A 77 -2.07 -10.89 51.14
C PRO A 77 -2.21 -10.30 52.55
N SER A 78 -3.43 -9.92 52.94
CA SER A 78 -3.80 -9.56 54.30
C SER A 78 -5.29 -9.83 54.54
N GLY A 79 -5.62 -10.61 55.56
CA GLY A 79 -7.01 -10.89 55.97
C GLY A 79 -7.89 -11.50 54.88
N GLY A 80 -7.35 -12.39 54.04
CA GLY A 80 -8.07 -12.98 52.90
C GLY A 80 -8.20 -12.06 51.67
N ASN A 81 -7.69 -10.83 51.76
CA ASN A 81 -7.69 -9.86 50.67
C ASN A 81 -6.26 -9.60 50.17
N CYS A 82 -6.14 -9.09 48.94
CA CYS A 82 -4.86 -8.70 48.36
C CYS A 82 -4.79 -7.18 48.18
N PHE A 83 -3.87 -6.55 48.91
CA PHE A 83 -3.67 -5.09 48.92
C PHE A 83 -2.48 -4.70 48.06
N ILE A 84 -2.57 -3.56 47.39
CA ILE A 84 -1.50 -3.03 46.52
C ILE A 84 -0.67 -2.01 47.30
N TYR A 85 0.65 -2.05 47.09
CA TYR A 85 1.55 -0.98 47.49
C TYR A 85 1.66 0.07 46.40
N THR A 86 1.11 1.26 46.69
CA THR A 86 1.22 2.46 45.86
C THR A 86 2.66 2.74 45.42
N THR A 87 3.64 2.63 46.32
CA THR A 87 5.07 2.78 46.00
C THR A 87 5.60 1.65 45.11
N GLY A 88 5.12 0.41 45.31
CA GLY A 88 5.48 -0.73 44.46
C GLY A 88 4.96 -0.59 43.03
N VAL A 89 3.78 0.00 42.84
CA VAL A 89 3.27 0.36 41.50
C VAL A 89 4.18 1.38 40.83
N LEU A 90 4.63 2.42 41.54
CA LEU A 90 5.53 3.43 40.99
C LEU A 90 6.88 2.83 40.58
N GLU A 91 7.46 1.97 41.42
CA GLU A 91 8.71 1.28 41.09
C GLU A 91 8.56 0.31 39.91
N GLY A 92 7.40 -0.37 39.82
CA GLY A 92 7.05 -1.21 38.68
C GLY A 92 6.92 -0.43 37.37
N VAL A 93 6.25 0.73 37.40
CA VAL A 93 6.14 1.62 36.22
C VAL A 93 7.52 2.07 35.75
N LYS A 94 8.37 2.55 36.66
CA LYS A 94 9.77 2.94 36.33
C LYS A 94 10.62 1.78 35.85
N PHE A 95 10.34 0.55 36.29
CA PHE A 95 11.00 -0.63 35.77
C PHE A 95 10.58 -0.91 34.32
N LEU A 96 9.29 -0.81 34.00
CA LEU A 96 8.81 -0.96 32.62
C LEU A 96 9.39 0.11 31.70
N GLU A 97 9.54 1.35 32.18
CA GLU A 97 10.21 2.44 31.45
C GLU A 97 11.63 2.03 31.04
N ARG A 98 12.47 1.68 32.02
CA ARG A 98 13.85 1.25 31.77
C ARG A 98 13.91 0.02 30.88
N TYR A 99 12.99 -0.93 31.08
CA TYR A 99 12.94 -2.12 30.24
C TYR A 99 12.58 -1.77 28.79
N ALA A 100 11.67 -0.80 28.57
CA ALA A 100 11.34 -0.31 27.24
C ALA A 100 12.53 0.41 26.58
N ASP A 101 13.23 1.27 27.33
CA ASP A 101 14.42 1.98 26.86
C ASP A 101 15.55 1.00 26.49
N ASP A 102 15.75 -0.04 27.30
CA ASP A 102 16.75 -1.09 27.06
C ASP A 102 16.34 -2.06 25.92
N ASN A 103 15.06 -2.08 25.53
CA ASN A 103 14.51 -2.97 24.51
C ASN A 103 13.58 -2.20 23.54
N PRO A 104 14.10 -1.22 22.77
CA PRO A 104 13.29 -0.32 21.95
C PRO A 104 12.51 -1.04 20.82
N GLU A 105 12.92 -2.24 20.45
CA GLU A 105 12.24 -3.11 19.49
C GLU A 105 10.98 -3.77 20.07
N LYS A 106 10.88 -3.90 21.40
CA LYS A 106 9.75 -4.58 22.05
C LYS A 106 8.57 -3.63 22.20
N ARG A 107 7.38 -4.22 22.28
CA ARG A 107 6.14 -3.54 22.62
C ARG A 107 5.60 -4.11 23.91
N ILE A 108 5.29 -3.24 24.86
CA ILE A 108 4.98 -3.64 26.24
C ILE A 108 3.57 -3.20 26.58
N ILE A 109 2.75 -4.14 27.05
CA ILE A 109 1.38 -3.86 27.49
C ILE A 109 1.32 -4.00 29.00
N ALA A 110 1.17 -2.86 29.67
CA ALA A 110 1.03 -2.78 31.11
C ALA A 110 -0.45 -3.01 31.50
N ASN A 111 -0.78 -4.22 31.95
CA ASN A 111 -2.12 -4.56 32.41
C ASN A 111 -2.35 -4.16 33.87
N PHE A 112 -3.18 -3.14 34.08
CA PHE A 112 -3.51 -2.57 35.39
C PHE A 112 -4.94 -2.97 35.76
N SER A 113 -5.08 -4.23 36.15
CA SER A 113 -6.36 -4.81 36.59
C SER A 113 -6.82 -4.37 37.98
N PHE A 114 -6.46 -3.14 38.37
CA PHE A 114 -6.66 -2.57 39.69
C PHE A 114 -7.15 -1.13 39.68
N GLY A 115 -7.84 -0.77 40.76
CA GLY A 115 -8.18 0.62 41.03
C GLY A 115 -8.90 0.79 42.36
N GLY A 116 -9.16 2.04 42.72
CA GLY A 116 -9.96 2.40 43.88
C GLY A 116 -10.57 3.81 43.79
N PRO A 117 -11.53 4.13 44.66
CA PRO A 117 -12.18 5.43 44.70
C PRO A 117 -11.20 6.50 45.20
N GLY A 118 -11.20 7.67 44.56
CA GLY A 118 -10.40 8.84 44.96
C GLY A 118 -9.57 9.44 43.81
N SER A 119 -8.99 10.62 44.04
CA SER A 119 -8.08 11.26 43.09
C SER A 119 -6.71 10.60 43.12
N VAL A 120 -6.16 10.28 41.94
CA VAL A 120 -4.76 9.90 41.80
C VAL A 120 -3.86 11.00 42.37
N PRO A 121 -2.91 10.69 43.27
CA PRO A 121 -1.91 11.67 43.69
C PRO A 121 -1.15 12.22 42.48
N GLN A 122 -0.91 13.53 42.41
CA GLN A 122 -0.32 14.20 41.23
C GLN A 122 0.99 13.54 40.74
N VAL A 123 1.77 12.95 41.64
CA VAL A 123 3.00 12.19 41.33
C VAL A 123 2.77 11.00 40.39
N PHE A 124 1.64 10.30 40.50
CA PHE A 124 1.31 9.23 39.56
C PHE A 124 0.97 9.80 38.19
N GLN A 125 0.24 10.92 38.14
CA GLN A 125 -0.07 11.56 36.87
C GLN A 125 1.21 11.98 36.15
N THR A 126 2.15 12.63 36.84
CA THR A 126 3.47 12.97 36.29
C THR A 126 4.25 11.75 35.81
N ILE A 127 4.29 10.67 36.59
CA ILE A 127 5.02 9.45 36.20
C ILE A 127 4.34 8.76 35.01
N PHE A 128 3.02 8.68 34.96
CA PHE A 128 2.32 8.15 33.78
C PHE A 128 2.48 9.07 32.55
N ASP A 129 2.55 10.38 32.74
CA ASP A 129 2.76 11.33 31.63
C ASP A 129 4.22 11.30 31.11
N GLU A 130 5.21 11.02 31.98
CA GLU A 130 6.65 10.97 31.65
C GLU A 130 7.10 9.59 31.11
N THR A 131 6.61 8.48 31.68
CA THR A 131 7.10 7.12 31.40
C THR A 131 6.62 6.53 30.05
N TYR A 132 5.52 7.00 29.47
CA TYR A 132 4.80 6.26 28.42
C TYR A 132 4.91 6.84 27.00
N GLN A 133 6.00 7.56 26.71
CA GLN A 133 6.15 8.22 25.41
C GLN A 133 6.63 7.32 24.26
N ASN A 134 7.17 6.11 24.50
CA ASN A 134 7.47 5.16 23.41
C ASN A 134 7.24 3.69 23.84
N ASN A 135 6.50 2.95 23.01
CA ASN A 135 6.37 1.48 23.02
C ASN A 135 5.74 0.79 24.25
N VAL A 136 5.22 1.54 25.23
CA VAL A 136 4.46 0.99 26.36
C VAL A 136 3.00 1.47 26.34
N LEU A 137 2.02 0.55 26.30
CA LEU A 137 0.58 0.85 26.36
C LEU A 137 0.01 0.45 27.72
N VAL A 138 -0.79 1.32 28.35
CA VAL A 138 -1.46 1.02 29.62
C VAL A 138 -2.90 0.60 29.37
N VAL A 139 -3.25 -0.62 29.76
CA VAL A 139 -4.62 -1.12 29.74
C VAL A 139 -5.11 -1.26 31.17
N VAL A 140 -6.16 -0.52 31.54
CA VAL A 140 -6.59 -0.35 32.93
C VAL A 140 -8.07 -0.70 33.09
N SER A 141 -8.40 -1.40 34.17
CA SER A 141 -9.79 -1.73 34.49
C SER A 141 -10.56 -0.50 35.00
N ALA A 142 -11.78 -0.27 34.50
CA ALA A 142 -12.58 0.91 34.85
C ALA A 142 -13.10 0.94 36.30
N GLY A 143 -13.19 -0.21 36.97
CA GLY A 143 -13.63 -0.32 38.36
C GLY A 143 -14.92 -1.11 38.55
N ASN A 144 -15.13 -1.62 39.76
CA ASN A 144 -16.20 -2.58 40.09
C ASN A 144 -17.22 -2.04 41.12
N THR A 145 -17.24 -0.73 41.35
CA THR A 145 -18.13 -0.11 42.33
C THR A 145 -19.54 -0.05 41.72
N SER A 146 -20.48 -0.85 42.24
CA SER A 146 -21.80 -1.15 41.66
C SER A 146 -22.74 0.05 41.41
N ALA A 147 -22.35 1.26 41.82
CA ALA A 147 -23.02 2.53 41.51
C ALA A 147 -22.04 3.70 41.23
N GLY A 148 -20.74 3.42 41.08
CA GLY A 148 -19.67 4.43 41.19
C GLY A 148 -19.10 4.94 39.87
N SER A 149 -18.47 6.11 39.98
CA SER A 149 -17.63 6.70 38.93
C SER A 149 -16.45 5.80 38.60
N VAL A 150 -15.84 5.99 37.43
CA VAL A 150 -14.58 5.34 37.04
C VAL A 150 -13.51 5.51 38.13
N ASP A 151 -12.89 4.39 38.51
CA ASP A 151 -11.89 4.32 39.56
C ASP A 151 -10.54 4.88 39.08
N SER A 152 -9.67 5.24 40.03
CA SER A 152 -8.29 5.59 39.75
C SER A 152 -7.42 4.32 39.69
N PRO A 153 -6.50 4.14 38.72
CA PRO A 153 -5.97 5.16 37.81
C PRO A 153 -6.70 5.32 36.47
N ALA A 154 -7.74 4.53 36.18
CA ALA A 154 -8.50 4.63 34.91
C ALA A 154 -9.03 6.05 34.62
N LYS A 155 -9.36 6.81 35.67
CA LYS A 155 -9.79 8.22 35.56
C LYS A 155 -8.75 9.16 34.92
N LEU A 156 -7.47 8.78 34.87
CA LEU A 156 -6.42 9.54 34.19
C LEU A 156 -6.57 9.58 32.66
N ALA A 157 -7.35 8.67 32.07
CA ALA A 157 -7.54 8.61 30.62
C ALA A 157 -8.10 9.91 30.00
N THR A 158 -8.74 10.76 30.80
CA THR A 158 -9.31 12.08 30.40
C THR A 158 -8.34 13.25 30.55
N LYS A 159 -7.19 13.04 31.20
CA LYS A 159 -6.23 14.11 31.51
C LYS A 159 -5.03 14.15 30.56
N THR A 160 -4.86 13.13 29.73
CA THR A 160 -3.83 13.06 28.70
C THR A 160 -4.38 13.62 27.38
N PRO A 161 -3.63 14.49 26.67
CA PRO A 161 -4.01 14.96 25.34
C PRO A 161 -4.35 13.78 24.42
N GLN A 162 -5.40 13.89 23.59
CA GLN A 162 -5.86 12.78 22.75
C GLN A 162 -4.76 12.20 21.84
N SER A 163 -3.83 13.03 21.36
CA SER A 163 -2.70 12.63 20.51
C SER A 163 -1.58 11.88 21.23
N THR A 164 -1.52 11.94 22.57
CA THR A 164 -0.49 11.27 23.40
C THR A 164 -1.08 10.28 24.40
N ASN A 165 -2.38 9.96 24.24
CA ASN A 165 -3.12 9.17 25.20
C ASN A 165 -2.81 7.67 25.07
N HIS A 166 -2.03 7.17 26.03
CA HIS A 166 -1.59 5.78 26.14
C HIS A 166 -2.44 4.93 27.10
N PHE A 167 -3.59 5.45 27.56
CA PHE A 167 -4.51 4.74 28.45
C PHE A 167 -5.71 4.15 27.70
N VAL A 168 -5.90 2.84 27.84
CA VAL A 168 -7.11 2.12 27.44
C VAL A 168 -7.87 1.71 28.70
N SER A 169 -8.95 2.44 29.02
CA SER A 169 -9.81 2.14 30.17
C SER A 169 -10.94 1.19 29.76
N VAL A 170 -11.11 0.11 30.51
CA VAL A 170 -11.93 -1.03 30.09
C VAL A 170 -13.08 -1.32 31.06
N GLY A 171 -14.31 -1.21 30.56
CA GLY A 171 -15.53 -1.65 31.23
C GLY A 171 -15.79 -3.15 31.06
N SER A 172 -16.87 -3.66 31.65
CA SER A 172 -17.22 -5.08 31.58
C SER A 172 -18.63 -5.29 31.02
N SER A 173 -18.79 -6.27 30.14
CA SER A 173 -20.08 -6.78 29.65
C SER A 173 -20.30 -8.24 30.06
N THR A 174 -21.54 -8.71 30.00
CA THR A 174 -21.86 -10.15 30.15
C THR A 174 -21.55 -10.91 28.85
N HIS A 175 -21.66 -12.25 28.88
CA HIS A 175 -21.53 -13.09 27.68
C HIS A 175 -22.67 -12.89 26.64
N ARG A 176 -23.74 -12.16 27.00
CA ARG A 176 -24.88 -11.84 26.11
C ARG A 176 -24.83 -10.41 25.61
N ASP A 177 -23.69 -9.74 25.76
CA ASP A 177 -23.51 -8.33 25.43
C ASP A 177 -24.43 -7.38 26.20
N GLU A 178 -24.80 -7.76 27.42
CA GLU A 178 -25.55 -6.91 28.34
C GLU A 178 -24.60 -6.15 29.27
N ILE A 179 -25.10 -5.06 29.85
CA ILE A 179 -24.34 -4.26 30.83
C ILE A 179 -24.03 -5.13 32.06
N SER A 180 -22.75 -5.26 32.40
CA SER A 180 -22.37 -5.83 33.71
C SER A 180 -22.75 -4.84 34.82
N PHE A 181 -23.63 -5.27 35.73
CA PHE A 181 -24.14 -4.40 36.80
C PHE A 181 -23.04 -3.88 37.75
N LYS A 182 -21.91 -4.60 37.84
CA LYS A 182 -20.74 -4.19 38.62
C LYS A 182 -19.77 -3.28 37.85
N SER A 183 -19.89 -3.11 36.54
CA SER A 183 -18.99 -2.23 35.78
C SER A 183 -19.19 -0.76 36.19
N ALA A 184 -18.09 -0.03 36.36
CA ALA A 184 -18.10 1.41 36.60
C ALA A 184 -18.82 2.19 35.49
N LYS A 185 -19.32 3.39 35.85
CA LYS A 185 -20.04 4.29 34.96
C LYS A 185 -19.19 5.54 34.68
N ALA A 186 -18.93 5.80 33.40
CA ALA A 186 -18.30 7.01 32.92
C ALA A 186 -19.20 8.25 33.12
N SER A 187 -18.57 9.36 33.47
CA SER A 187 -19.15 10.69 33.59
C SER A 187 -18.88 11.58 32.37
N THR A 188 -17.88 11.23 31.56
CA THR A 188 -17.57 11.85 30.26
C THR A 188 -17.34 10.77 29.19
N ASN A 189 -17.36 11.16 27.91
CA ASN A 189 -17.21 10.24 26.77
C ASN A 189 -15.79 9.69 26.56
N GLU A 190 -14.88 9.95 27.50
CA GLU A 190 -13.46 9.61 27.39
C GLU A 190 -12.95 8.75 28.56
N GLU A 191 -13.73 8.56 29.63
CA GLU A 191 -13.30 7.81 30.83
C GLU A 191 -13.29 6.28 30.63
N ILE A 192 -14.08 5.76 29.69
CA ILE A 192 -14.10 4.34 29.30
C ILE A 192 -13.93 4.25 27.79
N THR A 193 -12.90 3.54 27.33
CA THR A 193 -12.63 3.31 25.90
C THR A 193 -13.58 2.27 25.33
N LEU A 194 -13.67 1.09 25.94
CA LEU A 194 -14.53 0.01 25.49
C LEU A 194 -14.89 -0.92 26.66
N ALA A 195 -15.76 -1.90 26.45
CA ALA A 195 -15.99 -3.00 27.38
C ALA A 195 -15.62 -4.36 26.77
N ALA A 196 -15.29 -5.33 27.62
CA ALA A 196 -15.03 -6.71 27.19
C ALA A 196 -15.82 -7.74 28.03
N PRO A 197 -16.09 -8.94 27.50
CA PRO A 197 -17.06 -9.89 28.05
C PRO A 197 -16.57 -10.66 29.29
N ALA A 198 -16.30 -9.94 30.38
CA ALA A 198 -15.81 -10.50 31.65
C ALA A 198 -16.78 -10.32 32.82
N GLY A 199 -18.07 -10.15 32.56
CA GLY A 199 -19.11 -9.98 33.56
C GLY A 199 -19.31 -11.23 34.45
N PRO A 200 -20.08 -11.11 35.53
CA PRO A 200 -20.26 -12.18 36.51
C PRO A 200 -20.95 -13.44 35.96
N ASP A 201 -21.66 -13.32 34.83
CA ASP A 201 -22.28 -14.45 34.13
C ASP A 201 -21.41 -14.98 32.98
N SER A 202 -20.22 -14.43 32.74
CA SER A 202 -19.30 -14.92 31.71
C SER A 202 -18.59 -16.20 32.19
N LEU A 203 -18.73 -17.29 31.42
CA LEU A 203 -18.03 -18.56 31.65
C LEU A 203 -16.56 -18.44 31.25
N ILE A 204 -15.77 -17.72 32.03
CA ILE A 204 -14.31 -17.67 31.83
C ILE A 204 -13.70 -18.67 32.81
N PHE A 205 -12.90 -19.60 32.31
CA PHE A 205 -12.11 -20.53 33.12
C PHE A 205 -10.74 -19.90 33.40
N TYR A 206 -10.18 -20.14 34.59
CA TYR A 206 -8.92 -19.54 35.03
C TYR A 206 -7.94 -20.59 35.53
N THR A 207 -6.66 -20.27 35.43
CA THR A 207 -5.54 -20.95 36.07
C THR A 207 -5.59 -20.73 37.60
N TRP A 208 -5.54 -21.78 38.42
CA TRP A 208 -5.75 -21.71 39.89
C TRP A 208 -4.53 -22.15 40.71
N ASP A 209 -4.46 -21.67 41.97
CA ASP A 209 -3.35 -21.86 42.91
C ASP A 209 -3.58 -23.01 43.90
N TYR A 210 -2.54 -23.81 44.17
CA TYR A 210 -2.57 -24.85 45.19
C TYR A 210 -2.63 -24.24 46.60
N GLY A 211 -3.73 -24.46 47.32
CA GLY A 211 -3.75 -24.36 48.80
C GLY A 211 -4.28 -23.08 49.45
N THR A 212 -5.02 -22.21 48.74
CA THR A 212 -5.72 -21.08 49.39
C THR A 212 -7.10 -21.49 49.91
N TRP A 213 -7.23 -21.67 51.23
CA TRP A 213 -8.53 -21.78 51.89
C TRP A 213 -9.16 -20.39 52.04
N LEU A 214 -9.89 -19.92 51.02
CA LEU A 214 -10.76 -18.76 51.13
C LEU A 214 -12.21 -19.21 51.27
N THR A 215 -12.71 -19.15 52.51
CA THR A 215 -14.05 -19.54 52.95
C THR A 215 -15.18 -18.57 52.56
N ASP A 216 -14.99 -17.69 51.56
CA ASP A 216 -16.02 -16.72 51.13
C ASP A 216 -16.30 -16.77 49.61
N ALA A 217 -16.25 -17.98 49.04
CA ALA A 217 -16.88 -18.24 47.76
C ALA A 217 -18.40 -18.19 47.92
N ILE A 218 -19.05 -17.18 47.30
CA ILE A 218 -20.44 -17.34 46.87
C ILE A 218 -20.45 -18.60 46.01
N THR A 219 -21.12 -19.62 46.52
CA THR A 219 -21.25 -20.97 45.97
C THR A 219 -21.70 -20.98 44.51
N THR A 220 -20.85 -21.44 43.60
CA THR A 220 -21.26 -22.29 42.46
C THR A 220 -20.10 -23.18 41.99
N GLY A 221 -20.06 -24.41 42.51
CA GLY A 221 -19.73 -25.67 41.82
C GLY A 221 -18.40 -25.85 41.08
N ASN A 222 -17.88 -27.09 41.11
CA ASN A 222 -16.84 -27.59 40.19
C ASN A 222 -17.16 -27.25 38.73
N PRO A 223 -16.14 -27.12 37.85
CA PRO A 223 -16.34 -26.77 36.45
C PRO A 223 -17.26 -27.80 35.79
N LEU A 224 -18.41 -27.36 35.26
CA LEU A 224 -19.32 -28.23 34.50
C LEU A 224 -19.30 -27.81 33.03
N ASP A 225 -19.29 -28.77 32.11
CA ASP A 225 -19.49 -28.56 30.68
C ASP A 225 -20.96 -28.17 30.37
N ASP A 226 -21.26 -27.87 29.10
CA ASP A 226 -22.61 -27.48 28.65
C ASP A 226 -23.67 -28.59 28.85
N SER A 227 -23.23 -29.81 29.17
CA SER A 227 -24.10 -30.95 29.52
C SER A 227 -24.27 -31.15 31.03
N GLY A 228 -23.64 -30.31 31.85
CA GLY A 228 -23.70 -30.38 33.31
C GLY A 228 -22.75 -31.41 33.93
N ASN A 229 -21.77 -31.94 33.18
CA ASN A 229 -20.77 -32.89 33.67
C ASN A 229 -19.47 -32.19 34.07
N GLN A 230 -18.73 -32.72 35.04
CA GLN A 230 -17.47 -32.10 35.46
C GLN A 230 -16.44 -32.06 34.32
N ALA A 231 -16.06 -30.85 33.88
CA ALA A 231 -15.22 -30.63 32.70
C ALA A 231 -13.74 -30.98 32.94
N HIS A 232 -13.26 -30.92 34.19
CA HIS A 232 -11.87 -31.26 34.54
C HIS A 232 -11.79 -31.93 35.93
N THR A 233 -10.93 -32.94 36.05
CA THR A 233 -10.71 -33.72 37.29
C THR A 233 -9.54 -33.20 38.15
N GLY A 234 -8.90 -32.08 37.78
CA GLY A 234 -7.75 -31.49 38.47
C GLY A 234 -8.10 -30.25 39.31
N THR A 235 -7.35 -30.02 40.40
CA THR A 235 -7.51 -28.90 41.36
C THR A 235 -7.01 -27.53 40.85
N ASP A 236 -6.55 -27.47 39.60
CA ASP A 236 -5.67 -26.41 39.10
C ASP A 236 -6.43 -25.39 38.22
N TYR A 237 -7.75 -25.54 38.08
CA TYR A 237 -8.59 -24.65 37.29
C TYR A 237 -9.84 -24.24 38.08
N TYR A 238 -10.18 -22.95 38.07
CA TYR A 238 -11.29 -22.42 38.87
C TYR A 238 -12.22 -21.54 38.02
N ARG A 239 -13.48 -21.43 38.47
CA ARG A 239 -14.51 -20.57 37.87
C ARG A 239 -14.66 -19.29 38.70
N TYR A 240 -14.35 -18.14 38.13
CA TYR A 240 -14.42 -16.84 38.81
C TYR A 240 -15.10 -15.75 37.95
N ALA A 241 -15.51 -14.64 38.54
CA ALA A 241 -16.03 -13.49 37.81
C ALA A 241 -14.93 -12.42 37.68
N GLY A 242 -14.24 -12.37 36.53
CA GLY A 242 -13.13 -11.43 36.28
C GLY A 242 -13.52 -9.95 36.32
N LEU A 243 -14.80 -9.61 36.16
CA LEU A 243 -15.34 -8.25 36.08
C LEU A 243 -14.46 -7.33 35.21
N THR A 244 -14.26 -6.06 35.58
CA THR A 244 -13.41 -5.16 34.77
C THR A 244 -11.93 -5.56 34.73
N SER A 245 -11.44 -6.37 35.69
CA SER A 245 -10.06 -6.88 35.67
C SER A 245 -9.86 -7.86 34.51
N GLY A 246 -10.75 -8.86 34.39
CA GLY A 246 -10.72 -9.81 33.28
C GLY A 246 -10.92 -9.12 31.92
N ALA A 247 -11.76 -8.09 31.88
CA ALA A 247 -11.96 -7.29 30.68
C ALA A 247 -10.68 -6.57 30.24
N ALA A 248 -9.95 -5.98 31.20
CA ALA A 248 -8.66 -5.36 30.93
C ALA A 248 -7.63 -6.40 30.41
N ALA A 249 -7.59 -7.60 30.99
CA ALA A 249 -6.70 -8.68 30.52
C ALA A 249 -7.03 -9.13 29.09
N MET A 250 -8.31 -9.32 28.74
CA MET A 250 -8.73 -9.62 27.37
C MET A 250 -8.30 -8.51 26.40
N THR A 251 -8.50 -7.25 26.78
CA THR A 251 -8.12 -6.08 25.98
C THR A 251 -6.60 -5.99 25.81
N SER A 252 -5.82 -6.33 26.85
CA SER A 252 -4.36 -6.46 26.74
C SER A 252 -3.94 -7.53 25.74
N GLY A 253 -4.62 -8.68 25.72
CA GLY A 253 -4.37 -9.72 24.73
C GLY A 253 -4.64 -9.25 23.30
N VAL A 254 -5.77 -8.58 23.06
CA VAL A 254 -6.10 -8.04 21.72
C VAL A 254 -5.12 -6.95 21.30
N ALA A 255 -4.72 -6.07 22.22
CA ALA A 255 -3.68 -5.07 21.95
C ALA A 255 -2.33 -5.72 21.57
N ALA A 256 -2.00 -6.89 22.16
CA ALA A 256 -0.81 -7.64 21.80
C ALA A 256 -0.90 -8.20 20.38
N LEU A 257 -2.08 -8.70 19.97
CA LEU A 257 -2.32 -9.19 18.62
C LEU A 257 -2.20 -8.06 17.58
N ILE A 258 -2.75 -6.88 17.86
CA ILE A 258 -2.62 -5.69 17.00
C ILE A 258 -1.13 -5.37 16.75
N TRP A 259 -0.33 -5.31 17.81
CA TRP A 259 1.10 -5.03 17.68
C TRP A 259 1.92 -6.19 17.09
N SER A 260 1.45 -7.44 17.19
CA SER A 260 2.14 -8.55 16.54
C SER A 260 2.05 -8.48 15.02
N VAL A 261 0.96 -7.92 14.49
CA VAL A 261 0.78 -7.71 13.05
C VAL A 261 1.48 -6.43 12.60
N ASN A 262 1.41 -5.36 13.40
CA ASN A 262 2.09 -4.11 13.08
C ASN A 262 2.78 -3.50 14.31
N PRO A 263 4.07 -3.81 14.54
CA PRO A 263 4.79 -3.29 15.69
C PRO A 263 5.14 -1.81 15.54
N THR A 264 4.96 -1.18 14.38
CA THR A 264 5.27 0.25 14.19
C THR A 264 4.20 1.18 14.75
N LEU A 265 3.01 0.65 15.06
CA LEU A 265 1.89 1.42 15.59
C LEU A 265 2.23 2.13 16.90
N ALA A 266 1.95 3.42 16.96
CA ALA A 266 1.99 4.19 18.19
C ALA A 266 0.85 3.79 19.13
N ASN A 267 1.04 4.01 20.44
CA ASN A 267 0.05 3.72 21.48
C ASN A 267 -1.34 4.30 21.17
N TYR A 268 -1.40 5.53 20.67
CA TYR A 268 -2.67 6.19 20.35
C TYR A 268 -3.39 5.50 19.18
N GLN A 269 -2.66 4.95 18.20
CA GLN A 269 -3.23 4.23 17.07
C GLN A 269 -3.85 2.92 17.55
N VAL A 270 -3.15 2.15 18.40
CA VAL A 270 -3.71 0.94 19.02
C VAL A 270 -5.01 1.25 19.78
N LYS A 271 -5.05 2.36 20.52
CA LYS A 271 -6.28 2.81 21.19
C LYS A 271 -7.39 3.18 20.19
N GLN A 272 -7.09 3.86 19.09
CA GLN A 272 -8.09 4.17 18.06
C GLN A 272 -8.61 2.91 17.37
N ILE A 273 -7.74 1.95 17.05
CA ILE A 273 -8.10 0.65 16.48
C ILE A 273 -9.10 -0.05 17.40
N LEU A 274 -8.75 -0.22 18.68
CA LEU A 274 -9.62 -0.84 19.69
C LEU A 274 -10.98 -0.12 19.84
N LYS A 275 -10.99 1.21 19.70
CA LYS A 275 -12.19 2.03 19.78
C LYS A 275 -13.08 1.89 18.53
N ASN A 276 -12.48 1.93 17.34
CA ASN A 276 -13.18 2.01 16.07
C ASN A 276 -13.70 0.63 15.62
N SER A 277 -13.02 -0.45 16.03
CA SER A 277 -13.43 -1.83 15.79
C SER A 277 -14.39 -2.41 16.83
N ALA A 278 -14.77 -1.63 17.85
CA ALA A 278 -15.64 -2.13 18.90
C ALA A 278 -17.10 -2.29 18.43
N ASP A 279 -17.69 -3.46 18.70
CA ASP A 279 -19.05 -3.77 18.28
C ASP A 279 -20.08 -2.88 18.98
N LYS A 280 -21.00 -2.31 18.19
CA LYS A 280 -22.15 -1.56 18.69
C LYS A 280 -23.27 -2.52 19.08
N VAL A 281 -23.15 -3.11 20.27
CA VAL A 281 -24.09 -4.12 20.76
C VAL A 281 -25.47 -3.51 21.06
N ALA A 282 -26.53 -4.33 20.99
CA ALA A 282 -27.92 -3.88 21.16
C ALA A 282 -28.16 -3.13 22.49
N ALA A 283 -27.45 -3.52 23.56
CA ALA A 283 -27.53 -2.87 24.87
C ALA A 283 -27.07 -1.40 24.87
N MET A 284 -26.36 -0.94 23.83
CA MET A 284 -26.00 0.47 23.65
C MET A 284 -27.14 1.32 23.10
N GLY A 285 -28.26 0.72 22.69
CA GLY A 285 -29.44 1.45 22.21
C GLY A 285 -29.17 2.31 20.98
N GLY A 286 -28.27 1.86 20.08
CA GLY A 286 -27.86 2.59 18.87
C GLY A 286 -26.93 3.77 19.10
N GLN A 287 -26.38 3.94 20.32
CA GLN A 287 -25.44 5.01 20.61
C GLN A 287 -24.02 4.68 20.12
N ASN A 288 -23.30 5.67 19.59
CA ASN A 288 -21.88 5.53 19.23
C ASN A 288 -20.97 5.39 20.44
N TYR A 289 -21.38 6.00 21.56
CA TYR A 289 -20.73 5.91 22.87
C TYR A 289 -21.78 5.63 23.94
N HIS A 290 -21.48 4.71 24.85
CA HIS A 290 -22.33 4.38 25.98
C HIS A 290 -21.49 4.38 27.28
N ASN A 291 -22.01 5.01 28.33
CA ASN A 291 -21.25 5.29 29.57
C ASN A 291 -20.77 4.08 30.39
N ARG A 292 -21.09 2.84 29.98
CA ARG A 292 -20.54 1.60 30.55
C ARG A 292 -19.87 0.70 29.52
N PHE A 293 -20.15 0.90 28.23
CA PHE A 293 -19.56 0.15 27.12
C PHE A 293 -18.43 0.93 26.46
N GLY A 294 -18.20 2.20 26.82
CA GLY A 294 -17.35 3.08 26.05
C GLY A 294 -17.86 3.17 24.61
N TYR A 295 -16.97 2.94 23.66
CA TYR A 295 -17.30 2.88 22.23
C TYR A 295 -17.84 1.52 21.78
N GLY A 296 -17.92 0.49 22.62
CA GLY A 296 -18.52 -0.78 22.24
C GLY A 296 -17.93 -1.97 22.96
N ARG A 297 -18.30 -3.17 22.52
CA ARG A 297 -17.69 -4.41 22.98
C ARG A 297 -16.40 -4.70 22.19
N LEU A 298 -15.35 -5.12 22.88
CA LEU A 298 -14.10 -5.60 22.28
C LEU A 298 -14.39 -6.68 21.23
N ASN A 299 -13.82 -6.52 20.03
CA ASN A 299 -13.86 -7.49 18.96
C ASN A 299 -12.44 -7.67 18.41
N ALA A 300 -11.85 -8.85 18.61
CA ALA A 300 -10.48 -9.12 18.20
C ALA A 300 -10.34 -9.24 16.67
N TYR A 301 -11.34 -9.82 16.02
CA TYR A 301 -11.36 -10.00 14.57
C TYR A 301 -11.43 -8.65 13.86
N GLU A 302 -12.42 -7.83 14.21
CA GLU A 302 -12.57 -6.49 13.65
C GLU A 302 -11.37 -5.59 13.99
N ALA A 303 -10.74 -5.75 15.15
CA ALA A 303 -9.54 -5.00 15.49
C ALA A 303 -8.37 -5.34 14.57
N LEU A 304 -8.15 -6.62 14.27
CA LEU A 304 -7.09 -7.05 13.36
C LEU A 304 -7.40 -6.68 11.91
N LYS A 305 -8.65 -6.87 11.47
CA LYS A 305 -9.12 -6.43 10.15
C LYS A 305 -8.90 -4.93 9.97
N TYR A 306 -9.40 -4.11 10.89
CA TYR A 306 -9.23 -2.65 10.86
C TYR A 306 -7.76 -2.25 10.88
N THR A 307 -6.92 -2.98 11.63
CA THR A 307 -5.46 -2.76 11.63
C THR A 307 -4.87 -2.97 10.23
N LEU A 308 -5.18 -4.11 9.61
CA LEU A 308 -4.68 -4.47 8.30
C LEU A 308 -5.17 -3.50 7.21
N GLU A 309 -6.47 -3.19 7.20
CA GLU A 309 -7.08 -2.29 6.22
C GLU A 309 -6.52 -0.86 6.28
N ASN A 310 -6.24 -0.33 7.48
CA ASN A 310 -5.93 1.10 7.66
C ASN A 310 -4.43 1.38 7.93
N TYR A 311 -3.67 0.38 8.37
CA TYR A 311 -2.27 0.57 8.80
C TYR A 311 -1.31 -0.47 8.26
N GLY A 312 -1.82 -1.54 7.64
CA GLY A 312 -1.01 -2.65 7.14
C GLY A 312 -0.30 -3.43 8.23
N GLY A 313 0.65 -4.26 7.83
CA GLY A 313 1.44 -5.09 8.75
C GLY A 313 2.10 -6.29 8.09
N THR A 314 2.73 -7.12 8.90
CA THR A 314 3.40 -8.35 8.47
C THR A 314 2.66 -9.56 9.02
N LEU A 315 2.41 -10.53 8.15
CA LEU A 315 1.71 -11.78 8.46
C LEU A 315 2.61 -12.98 8.19
N THR A 316 2.74 -13.84 9.20
CA THR A 316 3.42 -15.15 9.10
C THR A 316 2.42 -16.30 8.95
N GLN A 317 1.13 -15.98 8.83
CA GLN A 317 0.03 -16.93 8.66
C GLN A 317 -0.89 -16.44 7.54
N ASN A 318 -1.60 -17.39 6.93
CA ASN A 318 -2.49 -17.08 5.83
C ASN A 318 -3.59 -16.11 6.26
N LEU A 319 -3.84 -15.10 5.43
CA LEU A 319 -4.98 -14.21 5.56
C LEU A 319 -6.15 -14.80 4.77
N HIS A 320 -7.21 -15.20 5.45
CA HIS A 320 -8.40 -15.74 4.82
C HIS A 320 -9.51 -14.67 4.78
N ILE A 321 -9.99 -14.35 3.57
CA ILE A 321 -11.11 -13.44 3.30
C ILE A 321 -12.34 -14.28 2.96
N PRO A 322 -13.28 -14.48 3.91
CA PRO A 322 -14.40 -15.41 3.74
C PRO A 322 -15.42 -14.96 2.71
N SER A 323 -16.17 -15.92 2.15
CA SER A 323 -17.29 -15.61 1.26
C SER A 323 -18.33 -14.70 1.92
N GLY A 324 -18.76 -13.67 1.17
CA GLY A 324 -19.73 -12.68 1.64
C GLY A 324 -19.12 -11.52 2.45
N GLU A 325 -17.82 -11.55 2.70
CA GLU A 325 -17.11 -10.43 3.31
C GLU A 325 -16.45 -9.52 2.28
N THR A 326 -16.33 -8.25 2.63
CA THR A 326 -15.59 -7.23 1.88
C THR A 326 -14.49 -6.67 2.75
N TRP A 327 -13.27 -6.63 2.22
CA TRP A 327 -12.09 -6.05 2.85
C TRP A 327 -11.54 -4.96 1.94
N ASN A 328 -11.41 -3.74 2.48
CA ASN A 328 -10.98 -2.56 1.72
C ASN A 328 -9.72 -1.98 2.36
N PHE A 329 -8.61 -2.06 1.66
CA PHE A 329 -7.32 -1.57 2.14
C PHE A 329 -7.11 -0.13 1.66
N ASP A 330 -6.73 0.76 2.58
CA ASP A 330 -6.50 2.16 2.27
C ASP A 330 -5.31 2.33 1.30
N SER A 331 -5.35 3.41 0.51
CA SER A 331 -4.26 3.74 -0.40
C SER A 331 -2.93 3.90 0.35
N GLY A 332 -1.88 3.27 -0.15
CA GLY A 332 -0.54 3.28 0.46
C GLY A 332 -0.34 2.29 1.61
N VAL A 333 -1.37 1.50 1.97
CA VAL A 333 -1.23 0.42 2.94
C VAL A 333 -0.57 -0.79 2.30
N THR A 334 0.46 -1.34 2.97
CA THR A 334 1.15 -2.57 2.55
C THR A 334 0.93 -3.69 3.55
N ILE A 335 0.52 -4.85 3.05
CA ILE A 335 0.54 -6.13 3.79
C ILE A 335 1.73 -6.94 3.30
N THR A 336 2.61 -7.28 4.22
CA THR A 336 3.78 -8.13 3.98
C THR A 336 3.46 -9.56 4.40
N PHE A 337 3.60 -10.52 3.50
CA PHE A 337 3.45 -11.95 3.77
C PHE A 337 4.83 -12.59 3.89
N ASP A 338 5.15 -13.12 5.08
CA ASP A 338 6.40 -13.80 5.41
C ASP A 338 6.14 -15.30 5.71
N ASP A 339 7.19 -16.11 5.83
CA ASP A 339 7.12 -17.53 6.22
C ASP A 339 6.17 -18.41 5.36
N ASN A 340 6.05 -18.10 4.07
CA ASN A 340 5.13 -18.74 3.12
C ASN A 340 3.64 -18.47 3.40
N ALA A 341 3.29 -17.37 4.08
CA ALA A 341 1.91 -16.95 4.22
C ALA A 341 1.29 -16.58 2.85
N ASP A 342 0.03 -16.94 2.68
CA ASP A 342 -0.78 -16.62 1.49
C ASP A 342 -1.97 -15.73 1.85
N MET A 343 -2.53 -15.06 0.85
CA MET A 343 -3.90 -14.55 0.95
C MET A 343 -4.84 -15.56 0.30
N ILE A 344 -5.91 -15.96 0.99
CA ILE A 344 -6.96 -16.84 0.47
C ILE A 344 -8.23 -16.02 0.32
N VAL A 345 -8.78 -15.92 -0.88
CA VAL A 345 -9.89 -15.02 -1.20
C VAL A 345 -11.13 -15.80 -1.66
N GLU A 346 -12.18 -15.79 -0.84
CA GLU A 346 -13.53 -16.26 -1.17
C GLU A 346 -14.55 -15.11 -1.21
N GLY A 347 -14.24 -13.97 -0.57
CA GLY A 347 -15.02 -12.73 -0.58
C GLY A 347 -14.50 -11.69 -1.57
N THR A 348 -14.60 -10.41 -1.21
CA THR A 348 -14.17 -9.27 -2.03
C THR A 348 -13.01 -8.52 -1.35
N VAL A 349 -11.97 -8.25 -2.12
CA VAL A 349 -10.83 -7.43 -1.72
C VAL A 349 -10.74 -6.21 -2.65
N SER A 350 -10.48 -5.03 -2.10
CA SER A 350 -10.11 -3.85 -2.90
C SER A 350 -8.98 -3.07 -2.22
N GLY A 351 -8.10 -2.48 -3.02
CA GLY A 351 -7.04 -1.61 -2.52
C GLY A 351 -5.80 -2.35 -1.99
N GLY A 352 -4.79 -1.56 -1.63
CA GLY A 352 -3.60 -2.00 -0.90
C GLY A 352 -2.50 -2.62 -1.76
N THR A 353 -1.33 -2.77 -1.13
CA THR A 353 -0.17 -3.47 -1.69
C THR A 353 0.06 -4.77 -0.94
N PHE A 354 0.23 -5.88 -1.66
CA PHE A 354 0.47 -7.21 -1.12
C PHE A 354 1.87 -7.68 -1.53
N ASP A 355 2.78 -7.71 -0.56
CA ASP A 355 4.20 -8.01 -0.76
C ASP A 355 4.58 -9.37 -0.16
N PHE A 356 4.95 -10.33 -1.01
CA PHE A 356 5.22 -11.71 -0.61
C PHE A 356 6.73 -11.95 -0.40
N VAL A 357 7.24 -11.47 0.73
CA VAL A 357 8.67 -11.43 1.06
C VAL A 357 9.17 -12.79 1.56
N SER A 358 9.49 -13.72 0.65
CA SER A 358 10.37 -14.89 0.87
C SER A 358 10.09 -15.94 -0.22
N PRO A 359 11.12 -16.58 -0.83
CA PRO A 359 10.95 -17.53 -1.93
C PRO A 359 10.44 -18.89 -1.42
N ALA A 360 9.19 -18.93 -0.98
CA ALA A 360 8.37 -20.14 -1.06
C ALA A 360 8.30 -20.56 -2.53
N SER A 361 8.24 -21.87 -2.83
CA SER A 361 8.00 -22.30 -4.22
C SER A 361 6.55 -22.08 -4.68
N ASN A 362 5.66 -21.58 -3.81
CA ASN A 362 4.25 -21.39 -4.12
C ASN A 362 3.52 -20.43 -3.15
N ASN A 363 3.81 -19.13 -3.24
CA ASN A 363 3.10 -18.06 -2.51
C ASN A 363 2.34 -17.10 -3.45
N GLY A 364 1.30 -16.47 -2.91
CA GLY A 364 0.53 -15.43 -3.60
C GLY A 364 -0.90 -15.26 -3.09
N VAL A 365 -1.73 -14.57 -3.89
CA VAL A 365 -3.18 -14.49 -3.68
C VAL A 365 -3.86 -15.73 -4.30
N LYS A 366 -4.65 -16.46 -3.52
CA LYS A 366 -5.22 -17.75 -3.90
C LYS A 366 -6.74 -17.70 -3.89
N PHE A 367 -7.33 -18.03 -5.04
CA PHE A 367 -8.76 -18.28 -5.19
C PHE A 367 -9.03 -19.79 -5.16
N PRO A 368 -9.58 -20.33 -4.05
CA PRO A 368 -9.81 -21.76 -3.90
C PRO A 368 -10.94 -22.25 -4.80
N THR A 369 -11.00 -23.56 -5.02
CA THR A 369 -12.01 -24.20 -5.89
C THR A 369 -13.44 -23.85 -5.51
N GLY A 370 -14.20 -23.41 -6.51
CA GLY A 370 -15.59 -22.98 -6.34
C GLY A 370 -15.77 -21.55 -5.82
N SER A 371 -14.69 -20.83 -5.50
CA SER A 371 -14.80 -19.42 -5.13
C SER A 371 -15.27 -18.55 -6.29
N THR A 372 -16.02 -17.51 -5.95
CA THR A 372 -16.49 -16.44 -6.85
C THR A 372 -16.09 -15.08 -6.30
N GLY A 373 -15.00 -15.04 -5.53
CA GLY A 373 -14.49 -13.82 -4.91
C GLY A 373 -13.97 -12.83 -5.95
N SER A 374 -13.59 -11.64 -5.50
CA SER A 374 -13.00 -10.63 -6.38
C SER A 374 -11.84 -9.92 -5.71
N ILE A 375 -10.92 -9.42 -6.53
CA ILE A 375 -9.83 -8.54 -6.09
C ILE A 375 -9.68 -7.38 -7.07
N SER A 376 -9.61 -6.16 -6.55
CA SER A 376 -9.45 -4.96 -7.37
C SER A 376 -8.53 -3.89 -6.77
N ASP A 377 -8.12 -2.91 -7.59
CA ASP A 377 -7.45 -1.67 -7.17
C ASP A 377 -6.16 -1.91 -6.35
N CYS A 378 -5.44 -2.99 -6.66
CA CYS A 378 -4.41 -3.54 -5.80
C CYS A 378 -3.03 -3.58 -6.46
N THR A 379 -1.97 -3.68 -5.67
CA THR A 379 -0.62 -3.97 -6.17
C THR A 379 -0.13 -5.28 -5.56
N ILE A 380 0.38 -6.21 -6.37
CA ILE A 380 0.95 -7.48 -5.91
C ILE A 380 2.38 -7.63 -6.41
N ILE A 381 3.31 -7.86 -5.47
CA ILE A 381 4.75 -7.94 -5.74
C ILE A 381 5.42 -9.11 -5.04
N ASN A 382 6.57 -9.53 -5.58
CA ASN A 382 7.47 -10.54 -5.03
C ASN A 382 6.85 -11.93 -4.84
N ALA A 383 5.70 -12.22 -5.45
CA ALA A 383 5.05 -13.52 -5.36
C ALA A 383 5.62 -14.53 -6.36
N THR A 384 5.44 -15.81 -6.08
CA THR A 384 5.66 -16.88 -7.07
C THR A 384 4.56 -16.82 -8.13
N ARG A 385 3.32 -16.67 -7.70
CA ARG A 385 2.15 -16.44 -8.55
C ARG A 385 1.40 -15.30 -7.92
N ALA A 386 1.41 -14.11 -8.52
CA ALA A 386 0.73 -12.95 -7.94
C ALA A 386 -0.72 -13.31 -7.61
N ILE A 387 -1.40 -13.97 -8.56
CA ILE A 387 -2.72 -14.55 -8.37
C ILE A 387 -2.75 -16.00 -8.87
N GLU A 388 -3.17 -16.94 -8.03
CA GLU A 388 -3.42 -18.34 -8.35
C GLU A 388 -4.92 -18.65 -8.27
N ILE A 389 -5.46 -19.23 -9.34
CA ILE A 389 -6.89 -19.55 -9.49
C ILE A 389 -7.04 -21.05 -9.73
N ALA A 390 -7.67 -21.75 -8.79
CA ALA A 390 -7.81 -23.20 -8.82
C ALA A 390 -9.27 -23.62 -9.06
N SER A 391 -9.70 -23.75 -10.32
CA SER A 391 -11.08 -24.13 -10.68
C SER A 391 -12.14 -23.22 -10.02
N ALA A 392 -11.91 -21.92 -10.14
CA ALA A 392 -12.71 -20.84 -9.54
C ALA A 392 -13.09 -19.81 -10.61
N ASN A 393 -14.06 -18.95 -10.28
CA ASN A 393 -14.59 -17.93 -11.19
C ASN A 393 -14.51 -16.52 -10.58
N PRO A 394 -13.31 -16.02 -10.22
CA PRO A 394 -13.20 -14.69 -9.69
C PRO A 394 -13.18 -13.61 -10.78
N THR A 395 -13.39 -12.37 -10.35
CA THR A 395 -13.06 -11.15 -11.12
C THR A 395 -11.79 -10.54 -10.56
N ILE A 396 -10.86 -10.22 -11.44
CA ILE A 396 -9.58 -9.56 -11.14
C ILE A 396 -9.54 -8.29 -11.97
N SER A 397 -9.62 -7.13 -11.33
CA SER A 397 -9.68 -5.85 -12.04
C SER A 397 -8.72 -4.81 -11.51
N ASP A 398 -8.24 -3.91 -12.37
CA ASP A 398 -7.56 -2.67 -11.95
C ASP A 398 -6.34 -2.89 -11.00
N CYS A 399 -5.69 -4.05 -11.08
CA CYS A 399 -4.53 -4.38 -10.26
C CYS A 399 -3.21 -4.24 -11.04
N THR A 400 -2.15 -3.92 -10.32
CA THR A 400 -0.76 -3.95 -10.80
C THR A 400 -0.06 -5.21 -10.27
N LEU A 401 0.35 -6.11 -11.18
CA LEU A 401 1.03 -7.36 -10.86
C LEU A 401 2.46 -7.29 -11.39
N THR A 402 3.42 -6.91 -10.54
CA THR A 402 4.81 -6.65 -10.96
C THR A 402 5.84 -7.36 -10.12
N ASP A 403 7.02 -7.64 -10.68
CA ASP A 403 8.14 -8.30 -9.99
C ASP A 403 7.78 -9.68 -9.39
N ASN A 404 6.88 -10.42 -10.02
CA ASN A 404 6.53 -11.78 -9.61
C ASN A 404 7.21 -12.82 -10.51
N THR A 405 7.18 -14.09 -10.10
CA THR A 405 7.56 -15.17 -11.01
C THR A 405 6.51 -15.34 -12.11
N ALA A 406 5.23 -15.34 -11.76
CA ALA A 406 4.12 -15.26 -12.69
C ALA A 406 3.07 -14.26 -12.20
N GLY A 407 2.41 -13.54 -13.10
CA GLY A 407 1.30 -12.66 -12.79
C GLY A 407 0.07 -13.46 -12.37
N ILE A 408 -0.70 -13.97 -13.35
CA ILE A 408 -1.94 -14.72 -13.08
C ILE A 408 -1.79 -16.17 -13.55
N TRP A 409 -2.10 -17.12 -12.68
CA TRP A 409 -2.00 -18.55 -12.94
C TRP A 409 -3.34 -19.27 -12.72
N LEU A 410 -3.96 -19.75 -13.80
CA LEU A 410 -5.26 -20.42 -13.79
C LEU A 410 -5.14 -21.92 -14.05
N THR A 411 -5.87 -22.72 -13.28
CA THR A 411 -5.92 -24.19 -13.45
C THR A 411 -7.34 -24.77 -13.39
N GLY A 412 -7.65 -25.69 -14.31
CA GLY A 412 -8.64 -26.75 -14.10
C GLY A 412 -10.13 -26.41 -14.27
N GLY A 413 -10.50 -25.39 -15.04
CA GLY A 413 -11.91 -25.03 -15.27
C GLY A 413 -12.29 -24.97 -16.75
N SER A 414 -12.73 -26.09 -17.34
CA SER A 414 -13.27 -26.10 -18.72
C SER A 414 -14.56 -25.28 -18.92
N ASN A 415 -15.12 -24.76 -17.83
CA ASN A 415 -16.23 -23.80 -17.78
C ASN A 415 -15.90 -22.59 -16.88
N SER A 416 -14.62 -22.27 -16.66
CA SER A 416 -14.28 -21.15 -15.77
C SER A 416 -14.68 -19.83 -16.43
N SER A 417 -15.49 -19.01 -15.77
CA SER A 417 -15.88 -17.67 -16.24
C SER A 417 -15.04 -16.58 -15.58
N THR A 418 -13.75 -16.85 -15.35
CA THR A 418 -12.82 -15.89 -14.77
C THR A 418 -12.72 -14.67 -15.68
N VAL A 419 -12.87 -13.48 -15.08
CA VAL A 419 -12.70 -12.20 -15.76
C VAL A 419 -11.41 -11.57 -15.25
N ILE A 420 -10.53 -11.21 -16.18
CA ILE A 420 -9.26 -10.52 -15.94
C ILE A 420 -9.34 -9.22 -16.73
N GLU A 421 -9.56 -8.09 -16.07
CA GLU A 421 -9.85 -6.82 -16.73
C GLU A 421 -8.97 -5.66 -16.26
N ASN A 422 -8.49 -4.80 -17.16
CA ASN A 422 -7.82 -3.55 -16.83
C ASN A 422 -6.59 -3.66 -15.90
N ASN A 423 -5.88 -4.80 -15.93
CA ASN A 423 -4.70 -5.00 -15.08
C ASN A 423 -3.41 -4.56 -15.79
N SER A 424 -2.45 -4.07 -15.01
CA SER A 424 -1.07 -3.83 -15.44
C SER A 424 -0.19 -4.98 -14.97
N ILE A 425 0.20 -5.88 -15.87
CA ILE A 425 0.94 -7.12 -15.58
C ILE A 425 2.35 -7.00 -16.17
N THR A 426 3.31 -6.55 -15.36
CA THR A 426 4.62 -6.10 -15.85
C THR A 426 5.77 -6.86 -15.18
N ASP A 427 6.88 -7.04 -15.89
CA ASP A 427 8.15 -7.55 -15.33
C ASP A 427 8.04 -8.88 -14.55
N ASN A 428 7.15 -9.78 -14.99
CA ASN A 428 6.98 -11.10 -14.39
C ASN A 428 7.92 -12.11 -15.05
N SER A 429 8.89 -12.66 -14.31
CA SER A 429 10.02 -13.38 -14.91
C SER A 429 9.67 -14.61 -15.76
N SER A 430 8.48 -15.21 -15.61
CA SER A 430 8.02 -16.35 -16.42
C SER A 430 6.76 -16.08 -17.25
N HIS A 431 5.64 -15.71 -16.64
CA HIS A 431 4.37 -15.56 -17.35
C HIS A 431 3.65 -14.30 -16.88
N GLY A 432 3.09 -13.51 -17.80
CA GLY A 432 2.08 -12.53 -17.46
C GLY A 432 0.79 -13.25 -17.05
N ILE A 433 0.21 -14.01 -17.97
CA ILE A 433 -1.00 -14.82 -17.75
C ILE A 433 -0.76 -16.26 -18.22
N MET A 434 -0.97 -17.24 -17.34
CA MET A 434 -0.91 -18.68 -17.64
C MET A 434 -2.28 -19.32 -17.43
N ALA A 435 -2.85 -19.89 -18.49
CA ALA A 435 -4.15 -20.57 -18.47
C ALA A 435 -3.99 -22.07 -18.78
N TYR A 436 -4.25 -22.94 -17.81
CA TYR A 436 -4.13 -24.40 -17.94
C TYR A 436 -5.48 -25.13 -17.81
N TYR A 437 -5.99 -25.65 -18.93
CA TYR A 437 -7.35 -26.21 -19.06
C TYR A 437 -8.42 -25.30 -18.45
N SER A 438 -8.39 -24.02 -18.80
CA SER A 438 -9.26 -22.96 -18.28
C SER A 438 -9.76 -22.04 -19.39
N SER A 439 -10.86 -21.31 -19.15
CA SER A 439 -11.52 -20.50 -20.19
C SER A 439 -11.70 -19.00 -19.85
N PRO A 440 -10.61 -18.25 -19.57
CA PRO A 440 -10.72 -16.87 -19.10
C PRO A 440 -11.20 -15.89 -20.19
N THR A 441 -11.85 -14.82 -19.73
CA THR A 441 -12.04 -13.57 -20.48
C THR A 441 -10.98 -12.59 -20.04
N ILE A 442 -10.23 -12.04 -21.01
CA ILE A 442 -9.08 -11.17 -20.78
C ILE A 442 -9.35 -9.86 -21.53
N GLU A 443 -9.56 -8.76 -20.81
CA GLU A 443 -10.03 -7.49 -21.37
C GLU A 443 -9.20 -6.29 -20.88
N GLY A 444 -8.76 -5.38 -21.76
CA GLY A 444 -8.15 -4.12 -21.34
C GLY A 444 -6.82 -4.24 -20.56
N ASN A 445 -6.15 -5.40 -20.58
CA ASN A 445 -4.93 -5.61 -19.79
C ASN A 445 -3.68 -5.18 -20.56
N VAL A 446 -2.70 -4.63 -19.85
CA VAL A 446 -1.36 -4.35 -20.36
C VAL A 446 -0.41 -5.40 -19.80
N VAL A 447 0.23 -6.18 -20.67
CA VAL A 447 1.12 -7.29 -20.30
C VAL A 447 2.49 -7.12 -20.94
N THR A 448 3.50 -6.85 -20.11
CA THR A 448 4.86 -6.56 -20.59
C THR A 448 5.97 -7.23 -19.76
N GLY A 449 7.16 -7.34 -20.35
CA GLY A 449 8.38 -7.76 -19.64
C GLY A 449 8.39 -9.21 -19.16
N SER A 450 7.49 -10.06 -19.67
CA SER A 450 7.38 -11.47 -19.27
C SER A 450 8.02 -12.43 -20.28
N THR A 451 8.38 -13.66 -19.86
CA THR A 451 8.80 -14.67 -20.86
C THR A 451 7.62 -14.99 -21.80
N TYR A 452 6.44 -15.21 -21.24
CA TYR A 452 5.19 -15.36 -22.00
C TYR A 452 4.20 -14.29 -21.55
N GLY A 453 3.74 -13.42 -22.44
CA GLY A 453 2.66 -12.48 -22.14
C GLY A 453 1.39 -13.24 -21.77
N PHE A 454 0.93 -14.11 -22.67
CA PHE A 454 -0.08 -15.12 -22.42
C PHE A 454 0.41 -16.52 -22.81
N MET A 455 0.18 -17.52 -21.97
CA MET A 455 0.35 -18.93 -22.30
C MET A 455 -0.92 -19.72 -22.01
N GLY A 456 -1.48 -20.35 -23.04
CA GLY A 456 -2.67 -21.20 -22.94
C GLY A 456 -2.34 -22.66 -23.23
N VAL A 457 -2.71 -23.58 -22.34
CA VAL A 457 -2.54 -25.04 -22.55
C VAL A 457 -3.89 -25.75 -22.41
N GLY A 458 -4.45 -26.23 -23.53
CA GLY A 458 -5.80 -26.79 -23.56
C GLY A 458 -6.90 -25.81 -23.12
N SER A 459 -6.66 -24.51 -23.29
CA SER A 459 -7.43 -23.41 -22.72
C SER A 459 -8.02 -22.52 -23.81
N PRO A 460 -9.35 -22.53 -24.05
CA PRO A 460 -9.99 -21.57 -24.94
C PRO A 460 -10.14 -20.21 -24.24
N ALA A 461 -9.64 -19.12 -24.80
CA ALA A 461 -9.71 -17.78 -24.20
C ALA A 461 -10.36 -16.73 -25.11
N ILE A 462 -10.81 -15.63 -24.51
CA ILE A 462 -11.29 -14.41 -25.16
C ILE A 462 -10.30 -13.28 -24.87
N PHE A 463 -9.96 -12.49 -25.88
CA PHE A 463 -9.06 -11.34 -25.77
C PHE A 463 -9.70 -10.08 -26.37
N GLU A 464 -9.93 -9.05 -25.57
CA GLU A 464 -10.51 -7.79 -26.03
C GLU A 464 -9.67 -6.62 -25.50
N GLU A 465 -9.26 -5.68 -26.37
CA GLU A 465 -8.57 -4.45 -25.97
C GLU A 465 -7.27 -4.62 -25.14
N ASN A 466 -6.56 -5.74 -25.28
CA ASN A 466 -5.32 -5.99 -24.52
C ASN A 466 -4.06 -5.56 -25.28
N GLU A 467 -3.01 -5.28 -24.51
CA GLU A 467 -1.68 -4.99 -25.02
C GLU A 467 -0.68 -6.07 -24.54
N PHE A 468 -0.08 -6.81 -25.49
CA PHE A 468 0.99 -7.77 -25.23
C PHE A 468 2.28 -7.27 -25.88
N GLN A 469 3.07 -6.52 -25.11
CA GLN A 469 4.26 -5.82 -25.62
C GLN A 469 5.53 -6.23 -24.88
N ASP A 470 6.69 -6.18 -25.54
CA ASP A 470 8.01 -6.39 -24.91
C ASP A 470 8.14 -7.71 -24.10
N ASN A 471 7.38 -8.74 -24.45
CA ASN A 471 7.53 -10.09 -23.87
C ASN A 471 8.47 -10.92 -24.75
N ASP A 472 9.06 -12.00 -24.22
CA ASP A 472 9.80 -12.92 -25.09
C ASP A 472 8.86 -13.59 -26.12
N TYR A 473 7.67 -14.00 -25.67
CA TYR A 473 6.58 -14.52 -26.49
C TYR A 473 5.29 -13.77 -26.14
N GLY A 474 4.59 -13.20 -27.12
CA GLY A 474 3.33 -12.48 -26.89
C GLY A 474 2.21 -13.42 -26.42
N ILE A 475 1.60 -14.17 -27.34
CA ILE A 475 0.53 -15.15 -27.07
C ILE A 475 0.98 -16.53 -27.51
N TYR A 476 1.02 -17.49 -26.59
CA TYR A 476 1.58 -18.83 -26.81
C TYR A 476 0.57 -19.94 -26.51
N LEU A 477 0.16 -20.70 -27.52
CA LEU A 477 -0.96 -21.64 -27.46
C LEU A 477 -0.52 -23.09 -27.70
N LEU A 478 -0.74 -23.97 -26.72
CA LEU A 478 -0.40 -25.38 -26.73
C LEU A 478 -1.61 -26.30 -26.53
N ASN A 479 -1.48 -27.59 -26.85
CA ASN A 479 -2.48 -28.63 -26.54
C ASN A 479 -3.93 -28.31 -26.96
N ASN A 480 -4.14 -27.78 -28.16
CA ASN A 480 -5.46 -27.35 -28.68
C ASN A 480 -6.13 -26.23 -27.84
N SER A 481 -5.36 -25.28 -27.31
CA SER A 481 -5.90 -24.00 -26.82
C SER A 481 -6.48 -23.17 -27.96
N ALA A 482 -7.70 -22.65 -27.77
CA ALA A 482 -8.42 -21.87 -28.77
C ALA A 482 -8.39 -20.37 -28.45
N VAL A 483 -8.35 -19.54 -29.48
CA VAL A 483 -8.75 -18.12 -29.37
C VAL A 483 -10.17 -18.03 -29.91
N THR A 484 -11.13 -17.82 -29.02
CA THR A 484 -12.56 -17.83 -29.37
C THR A 484 -13.05 -16.47 -29.87
N SER A 485 -12.44 -15.38 -29.38
CA SER A 485 -12.58 -13.99 -29.85
C SER A 485 -11.26 -13.25 -29.61
N MET A 486 -10.92 -12.31 -30.49
CA MET A 486 -9.73 -11.46 -30.39
C MET A 486 -9.95 -10.12 -31.11
N GLU A 487 -10.40 -9.09 -30.38
CA GLU A 487 -10.78 -7.78 -30.94
C GLU A 487 -9.95 -6.64 -30.33
N TYR A 488 -9.51 -5.69 -31.16
CA TYR A 488 -8.79 -4.46 -30.73
C TYR A 488 -7.52 -4.67 -29.88
N ASN A 489 -6.84 -5.81 -30.01
CA ASN A 489 -5.61 -6.08 -29.26
C ASN A 489 -4.38 -5.53 -29.99
N LEU A 490 -3.37 -5.14 -29.20
CA LEU A 490 -2.03 -4.77 -29.65
C LEU A 490 -1.05 -5.87 -29.25
N VAL A 491 -0.33 -6.43 -30.22
CA VAL A 491 0.77 -7.37 -29.97
C VAL A 491 2.00 -6.83 -30.70
N SER A 492 2.96 -6.28 -29.98
CA SER A 492 4.11 -5.58 -30.54
C SER A 492 5.40 -5.87 -29.80
N ASP A 493 6.53 -5.65 -30.47
CA ASP A 493 7.87 -5.60 -29.86
C ASP A 493 8.31 -6.82 -29.03
N ASN A 494 7.60 -7.94 -29.15
CA ASN A 494 7.96 -9.18 -28.49
C ASN A 494 9.30 -9.73 -29.04
N HIS A 495 10.13 -10.36 -28.22
CA HIS A 495 11.49 -10.73 -28.59
C HIS A 495 11.53 -11.86 -29.63
N PHE A 496 10.77 -12.93 -29.45
CA PHE A 496 10.85 -14.12 -30.31
C PHE A 496 9.63 -14.29 -31.23
N LEU A 497 8.42 -14.28 -30.68
CA LEU A 497 7.18 -14.50 -31.45
C LEU A 497 6.04 -13.62 -30.93
N GLY A 498 5.23 -13.09 -31.86
CA GLY A 498 3.96 -12.43 -31.54
C GLY A 498 2.90 -13.44 -31.09
N ILE A 499 2.43 -14.31 -31.99
CA ILE A 499 1.48 -15.39 -31.68
C ILE A 499 2.06 -16.74 -32.10
N HIS A 500 1.99 -17.75 -31.23
CA HIS A 500 2.38 -19.13 -31.52
C HIS A 500 1.25 -20.12 -31.25
N ALA A 501 1.06 -21.11 -32.13
CA ALA A 501 0.07 -22.17 -31.96
C ALA A 501 0.61 -23.57 -32.36
N GLU A 502 0.55 -24.53 -31.43
CA GLU A 502 1.16 -25.86 -31.63
C GLU A 502 0.32 -26.84 -32.48
N SER A 503 -1.01 -26.82 -32.36
CA SER A 503 -1.92 -27.82 -32.95
C SER A 503 -3.11 -27.23 -33.71
N ALA A 504 -3.74 -28.05 -34.58
CA ALA A 504 -4.70 -27.61 -35.58
C ALA A 504 -5.96 -26.96 -34.98
N MET A 505 -6.00 -25.63 -34.97
CA MET A 505 -7.16 -24.83 -34.59
C MET A 505 -7.42 -23.69 -35.57
N THR A 506 -8.67 -23.25 -35.56
CA THR A 506 -9.09 -21.97 -36.16
C THR A 506 -8.80 -20.88 -35.14
N VAL A 507 -7.79 -20.04 -35.42
CA VAL A 507 -7.55 -18.80 -34.68
C VAL A 507 -8.35 -17.73 -35.41
N ILE A 508 -9.47 -17.31 -34.84
CA ILE A 508 -10.26 -16.20 -35.39
C ILE A 508 -9.64 -14.95 -34.79
N ILE A 509 -9.10 -14.07 -35.63
CA ILE A 509 -8.57 -12.77 -35.21
C ILE A 509 -9.46 -11.73 -35.90
N PRO A 510 -10.69 -11.52 -35.40
CA PRO A 510 -11.62 -10.60 -36.01
C PRO A 510 -11.20 -9.14 -35.72
N PHE A 511 -11.20 -8.29 -36.76
CA PHE A 511 -11.25 -6.81 -36.71
C PHE A 511 -10.21 -6.04 -35.86
N TYR A 512 -9.51 -5.09 -36.50
CA TYR A 512 -8.78 -3.97 -35.88
C TYR A 512 -7.69 -4.32 -34.85
N ASN A 513 -7.05 -5.47 -34.96
CA ASN A 513 -5.86 -5.78 -34.16
C ASN A 513 -4.60 -5.19 -34.80
N ASN A 514 -3.66 -4.73 -33.98
CA ASN A 514 -2.36 -4.21 -34.40
C ASN A 514 -1.25 -5.20 -34.04
N MET A 515 -0.71 -5.86 -35.06
CA MET A 515 0.30 -6.92 -34.91
C MET A 515 1.62 -6.44 -35.50
N TYR A 516 2.58 -6.09 -34.67
CA TYR A 516 3.89 -5.63 -35.11
C TYR A 516 4.92 -6.77 -35.06
N LYS A 517 5.96 -6.63 -35.88
CA LYS A 517 7.03 -7.62 -35.97
C LYS A 517 7.71 -7.76 -34.60
N SER A 518 7.73 -8.98 -34.07
CA SER A 518 8.66 -9.39 -33.04
C SER A 518 10.10 -9.34 -33.55
N SER A 519 11.10 -9.06 -32.71
CA SER A 519 12.49 -9.00 -33.18
C SER A 519 12.98 -10.36 -33.73
N GLY A 520 12.34 -11.46 -33.34
CA GLY A 520 12.38 -12.80 -33.93
C GLY A 520 11.36 -13.00 -35.06
N ASP A 521 11.75 -13.80 -36.04
CA ASP A 521 11.29 -13.72 -37.44
C ASP A 521 9.77 -13.67 -37.71
N TYR A 522 8.85 -14.14 -36.84
CA TYR A 522 7.43 -14.37 -37.20
C TYR A 522 6.38 -13.68 -36.29
N VAL A 523 5.43 -12.98 -36.93
CA VAL A 523 4.24 -12.39 -36.28
C VAL A 523 3.25 -13.47 -35.83
N VAL A 524 3.09 -14.52 -36.66
CA VAL A 524 2.33 -15.72 -36.31
C VAL A 524 3.11 -16.96 -36.71
N SER A 525 3.24 -17.93 -35.80
CA SER A 525 3.92 -19.20 -36.02
C SER A 525 3.05 -20.38 -35.65
N ALA A 526 2.99 -21.40 -36.51
CA ALA A 526 2.23 -22.62 -36.30
C ALA A 526 3.01 -23.89 -36.67
N THR A 527 3.01 -24.89 -35.78
CA THR A 527 3.67 -26.19 -36.05
C THR A 527 2.76 -27.24 -36.71
N ASN A 528 1.46 -26.96 -36.86
CA ASN A 528 0.47 -27.81 -37.53
C ASN A 528 -0.54 -26.96 -38.33
N SER A 529 -1.60 -27.56 -38.89
CA SER A 529 -2.60 -26.85 -39.69
C SER A 529 -3.43 -25.84 -38.92
N VAL A 530 -2.96 -24.60 -38.84
CA VAL A 530 -3.69 -23.48 -38.24
C VAL A 530 -4.38 -22.66 -39.31
N SER A 531 -5.68 -22.37 -39.12
CA SER A 531 -6.44 -21.42 -39.94
C SER A 531 -6.54 -20.10 -39.20
N VAL A 532 -5.76 -19.11 -39.61
CA VAL A 532 -5.86 -17.73 -39.09
C VAL A 532 -6.81 -16.94 -39.97
N TYR A 533 -7.91 -16.44 -39.42
CA TYR A 533 -8.84 -15.54 -40.12
C TYR A 533 -8.53 -14.11 -39.69
N GLY A 534 -7.67 -13.42 -40.44
CA GLY A 534 -7.16 -12.09 -40.10
C GLY A 534 -7.72 -10.94 -40.94
N GLN A 535 -9.02 -10.97 -41.27
CA GLN A 535 -9.66 -9.91 -42.04
C GLN A 535 -9.67 -8.60 -41.22
N ASN A 536 -9.31 -7.48 -41.85
CA ASN A 536 -9.31 -6.14 -41.24
C ASN A 536 -8.36 -5.94 -40.03
N ASN A 537 -7.27 -6.70 -39.92
CA ASN A 537 -6.19 -6.43 -38.96
C ASN A 537 -4.98 -5.79 -39.64
N TYR A 538 -4.20 -5.04 -38.87
CA TYR A 538 -2.90 -4.51 -39.29
C TYR A 538 -1.79 -5.50 -38.89
N TRP A 539 -1.01 -5.98 -39.86
CA TRP A 539 -0.01 -7.06 -39.68
C TRP A 539 1.44 -6.57 -39.72
N GLY A 540 1.69 -5.28 -39.55
CA GLY A 540 3.00 -4.66 -39.78
C GLY A 540 3.25 -4.34 -41.27
N GLN A 541 4.37 -3.68 -41.56
CA GLN A 541 4.65 -2.86 -42.76
C GLN A 541 4.12 -3.40 -44.10
N TYR A 542 3.73 -2.45 -44.97
CA TYR A 542 3.22 -2.70 -46.32
C TYR A 542 4.35 -2.74 -47.37
N PRO A 543 4.32 -3.66 -48.36
CA PRO A 543 3.38 -4.78 -48.49
C PRO A 543 3.65 -5.85 -47.42
N PRO A 544 2.71 -6.79 -47.14
CA PRO A 544 2.72 -7.73 -46.00
C PRO A 544 3.90 -8.73 -45.98
N ASN A 545 4.92 -8.51 -46.81
CA ASN A 545 6.08 -9.36 -47.02
C ASN A 545 7.03 -9.39 -45.81
N SER A 546 6.84 -8.49 -44.83
CA SER A 546 7.59 -8.44 -43.56
C SER A 546 6.82 -9.05 -42.38
N ALA A 547 5.51 -9.31 -42.52
CA ALA A 547 4.77 -10.15 -41.61
C ALA A 547 5.14 -11.59 -41.95
N HIS A 548 6.21 -12.12 -41.37
CA HIS A 548 6.53 -13.52 -41.63
C HIS A 548 5.49 -14.37 -40.90
N PHE A 549 4.80 -15.19 -41.68
CA PHE A 549 3.99 -16.26 -41.16
C PHE A 549 4.71 -17.59 -41.36
N TYR A 550 4.77 -18.42 -40.32
CA TYR A 550 5.31 -19.77 -40.42
C TYR A 550 4.21 -20.81 -40.22
N THR A 551 4.11 -21.77 -41.13
CA THR A 551 3.32 -22.99 -40.93
C THR A 551 4.12 -24.22 -41.34
N ALA A 552 4.11 -25.28 -40.52
CA ALA A 552 4.64 -26.57 -40.94
C ALA A 552 3.81 -27.21 -42.08
N SER A 553 4.36 -28.27 -42.69
CA SER A 553 3.78 -28.98 -43.85
C SER A 553 2.34 -29.44 -43.62
N GLY A 554 1.38 -28.78 -44.26
CA GLY A 554 -0.05 -29.07 -44.20
C GLY A 554 -0.92 -27.94 -43.62
N GLY A 555 -0.32 -26.86 -43.11
CA GLY A 555 -1.06 -25.68 -42.66
C GLY A 555 -1.52 -24.74 -43.76
N SER A 556 -2.60 -24.00 -43.48
CA SER A 556 -3.26 -23.10 -44.42
C SER A 556 -3.62 -21.82 -43.70
N ILE A 557 -2.88 -20.75 -43.95
CA ILE A 557 -3.25 -19.41 -43.49
C ILE A 557 -4.29 -18.84 -44.44
N VAL A 558 -5.50 -18.61 -43.93
CA VAL A 558 -6.59 -18.02 -44.71
C VAL A 558 -6.58 -16.51 -44.51
N TYR A 559 -5.65 -15.85 -45.17
CA TYR A 559 -5.65 -14.39 -45.26
C TYR A 559 -6.61 -13.96 -46.38
N THR A 560 -7.68 -13.24 -46.03
CA THR A 560 -8.52 -12.55 -47.02
C THR A 560 -8.20 -11.06 -46.91
N PRO A 561 -7.40 -10.47 -47.81
CA PRO A 561 -7.25 -9.03 -47.85
C PRO A 561 -8.62 -8.42 -48.13
N GLY A 562 -9.02 -7.42 -47.34
CA GLY A 562 -10.24 -6.67 -47.59
C GLY A 562 -10.15 -5.97 -48.94
N ALA A 563 -10.69 -6.59 -49.98
CA ALA A 563 -10.88 -5.97 -51.28
C ALA A 563 -12.15 -5.10 -51.22
N SER A 564 -11.99 -3.79 -51.09
CA SER A 564 -13.00 -2.89 -51.68
C SER A 564 -12.70 -2.80 -53.19
N SER A 565 -13.74 -3.09 -53.96
CA SER A 565 -13.75 -3.43 -55.39
C SER A 565 -13.06 -2.45 -56.34
N ALA A 566 -12.11 -2.94 -57.16
CA ALA A 566 -12.10 -2.87 -58.64
C ALA A 566 -10.68 -3.03 -59.21
N TYR A 567 -10.37 -4.21 -59.76
CA TYR A 567 -9.82 -4.46 -61.11
C TYR A 567 -9.40 -5.94 -61.20
N THR A 568 -9.99 -6.61 -62.19
CA THR A 568 -10.00 -8.06 -62.42
C THR A 568 -8.66 -8.62 -62.90
N TRP A 569 -8.18 -9.63 -62.17
CA TRP A 569 -7.40 -10.83 -62.56
C TRP A 569 -6.42 -10.80 -63.75
N LYS A 570 -5.15 -11.13 -63.43
CA LYS A 570 -4.39 -12.12 -64.21
C LYS A 570 -3.99 -13.27 -63.29
N GLN A 571 -4.44 -14.49 -63.63
CA GLN A 571 -4.07 -15.75 -62.99
C GLN A 571 -2.54 -15.94 -62.95
N ILE A 572 -2.05 -16.59 -61.90
CA ILE A 572 -0.79 -17.33 -61.93
C ILE A 572 -1.14 -18.82 -62.11
N PRO A 573 -0.81 -19.45 -63.25
CA PRO A 573 -0.64 -20.90 -63.28
C PRO A 573 0.61 -21.30 -64.09
N GLY A 574 1.62 -22.02 -63.57
CA GLY A 574 1.84 -22.61 -62.25
C GLY A 574 3.28 -23.15 -62.17
N MET A 575 3.57 -24.04 -61.22
CA MET A 575 4.73 -24.94 -61.28
C MET A 575 5.01 -25.41 -62.74
N ARG A 576 6.20 -25.07 -63.28
CA ARG A 576 6.65 -25.11 -64.71
C ARG A 576 5.89 -24.16 -65.67
N ALA A 577 6.52 -23.42 -66.59
CA ALA A 577 7.77 -23.68 -67.34
C ALA A 577 8.60 -22.42 -67.69
N SER A 578 9.93 -22.61 -67.70
CA SER A 578 10.99 -21.98 -68.51
C SER A 578 10.94 -20.50 -68.94
N GLY A 579 11.94 -19.75 -68.46
CA GLY A 579 12.85 -18.96 -69.31
C GLY A 579 12.48 -17.50 -69.62
N GLY A 580 13.41 -16.57 -69.34
CA GLY A 580 13.43 -15.25 -69.97
C GLY A 580 13.91 -14.11 -69.06
N ARG A 581 15.07 -13.54 -69.43
CA ARG A 581 15.91 -12.51 -68.79
C ARG A 581 15.25 -11.17 -68.40
N GLU A 582 15.81 -10.62 -67.31
CA GLU A 582 16.28 -9.25 -67.03
C GLU A 582 15.65 -8.03 -67.72
N GLY A 583 15.34 -7.00 -66.93
CA GLY A 583 15.23 -5.62 -67.39
C GLY A 583 14.57 -4.69 -66.36
N GLN A 584 15.29 -3.65 -65.95
CA GLN A 584 15.04 -2.69 -64.88
C GLN A 584 13.87 -1.70 -65.12
N ASN A 585 13.25 -1.18 -64.05
CA ASN A 585 13.17 0.27 -63.71
C ASN A 585 12.01 0.64 -62.74
N GLU A 586 12.43 1.04 -61.53
CA GLU A 586 11.96 2.08 -60.58
C GLU A 586 10.51 2.19 -60.01
N PRO A 587 10.38 2.59 -58.71
CA PRO A 587 9.11 2.65 -57.95
C PRO A 587 8.52 4.07 -57.81
N VAL A 588 7.19 4.22 -57.73
CA VAL A 588 6.45 5.49 -57.49
C VAL A 588 5.15 5.19 -56.67
N PRO A 589 4.72 6.04 -55.69
CA PRO A 589 4.66 5.68 -54.27
C PRO A 589 3.37 6.10 -53.49
N CYS A 590 3.32 5.72 -52.20
CA CYS A 590 2.46 6.11 -51.05
C CYS A 590 1.58 7.39 -51.16
N ALA A 591 2.06 8.43 -51.85
CA ALA A 591 1.48 9.76 -51.90
C ALA A 591 0.23 9.91 -52.76
N GLU A 592 0.20 9.35 -53.98
CA GLU A 592 -0.89 9.60 -54.93
C GLU A 592 -2.21 8.98 -54.46
N TRP A 593 -2.15 7.81 -53.81
CA TRP A 593 -3.33 7.11 -53.30
C TRP A 593 -3.92 7.80 -52.06
N LEU A 594 -3.08 8.28 -51.13
CA LEU A 594 -3.55 9.01 -49.95
C LEU A 594 -4.14 10.36 -50.33
N LEU A 595 -3.60 11.04 -51.35
CA LEU A 595 -4.22 12.24 -51.91
C LEU A 595 -5.61 11.92 -52.51
N GLU A 596 -5.77 10.76 -53.15
CA GLU A 596 -7.06 10.33 -53.69
C GLU A 596 -8.07 9.98 -52.58
N GLN A 597 -7.63 9.35 -51.48
CA GLN A 597 -8.50 9.08 -50.32
C GLN A 597 -8.91 10.38 -49.61
N PHE A 598 -7.95 11.29 -49.39
CA PHE A 598 -8.20 12.61 -48.84
C PHE A 598 -9.28 13.38 -49.62
N ARG A 599 -9.23 13.34 -50.97
CA ARG A 599 -10.22 14.00 -51.83
C ARG A 599 -11.60 13.36 -51.79
N LYS A 600 -11.68 12.03 -51.63
CA LYS A 600 -12.94 11.27 -51.59
C LYS A 600 -13.60 11.32 -50.22
N GLU A 601 -12.81 11.54 -49.17
CA GLU A 601 -13.31 11.58 -47.81
C GLU A 601 -14.21 12.80 -47.59
N THR A 602 -15.35 12.58 -46.95
CA THR A 602 -16.34 13.62 -46.64
C THR A 602 -16.45 13.89 -45.15
N ASP A 603 -15.97 12.96 -44.31
CA ASP A 603 -15.86 13.14 -42.88
C ASP A 603 -14.61 13.98 -42.53
N PRO A 604 -14.77 15.18 -41.92
CA PRO A 604 -13.66 16.04 -41.53
C PRO A 604 -12.63 15.35 -40.62
N SER A 605 -13.07 14.48 -39.71
CA SER A 605 -12.18 13.77 -38.77
C SER A 605 -11.36 12.69 -39.46
N GLN A 606 -11.93 12.01 -40.46
CA GLN A 606 -11.16 11.06 -41.28
C GLN A 606 -10.27 11.77 -42.30
N LYS A 607 -10.69 12.92 -42.84
CA LYS A 607 -9.84 13.76 -43.69
C LYS A 607 -8.54 14.17 -43.00
N GLN A 608 -8.60 14.50 -41.71
CA GLN A 608 -7.41 14.79 -40.90
C GLN A 608 -6.44 13.60 -40.87
N ASN A 609 -6.95 12.38 -40.70
CA ASN A 609 -6.13 11.17 -40.66
C ASN A 609 -5.50 10.85 -42.03
N TRP A 610 -6.23 11.07 -43.13
CA TRP A 610 -5.69 10.92 -44.48
C TRP A 610 -4.60 11.95 -44.79
N LEU A 611 -4.78 13.19 -44.33
CA LEU A 611 -3.80 14.28 -44.51
C LEU A 611 -2.52 14.04 -43.69
N ALA A 612 -2.65 13.58 -42.45
CA ALA A 612 -1.51 13.20 -41.61
C ALA A 612 -0.74 12.00 -42.21
N GLY A 613 -1.45 11.01 -42.76
CA GLY A 613 -0.85 9.90 -43.49
C GLY A 613 -0.11 10.34 -44.75
N LEU A 614 -0.69 11.27 -45.52
CA LEU A 614 -0.07 11.85 -46.72
C LEU A 614 1.22 12.58 -46.36
N ALA A 615 1.22 13.40 -45.31
CA ALA A 615 2.41 14.07 -44.79
C ALA A 615 3.47 13.07 -44.32
N GLY A 616 3.07 12.02 -43.58
CA GLY A 616 3.96 10.96 -43.12
C GLY A 616 4.68 10.22 -44.26
N CYS A 617 4.01 9.98 -45.40
CA CYS A 617 4.65 9.39 -46.58
C CYS A 617 5.79 10.27 -47.11
N TYR A 618 5.57 11.58 -47.27
CA TYR A 618 6.60 12.47 -47.81
C TYR A 618 7.72 12.75 -46.83
N ILE A 619 7.41 12.90 -45.54
CA ILE A 619 8.41 13.07 -44.47
C ILE A 619 9.34 11.83 -44.41
N SER A 620 8.78 10.62 -44.50
CA SER A 620 9.57 9.38 -44.49
C SER A 620 10.42 9.18 -45.76
N MET A 621 10.05 9.81 -46.88
CA MET A 621 10.87 9.88 -48.10
C MET A 621 11.88 11.04 -48.09
N ASN A 622 11.83 11.92 -47.08
CA ASN A 622 12.60 13.16 -46.99
C ASN A 622 12.36 14.10 -48.20
N ASP A 623 11.17 14.03 -48.79
CA ASP A 623 10.73 14.83 -49.94
C ASP A 623 9.78 15.95 -49.50
N PHE A 624 10.37 16.96 -48.86
CA PHE A 624 9.62 18.09 -48.29
C PHE A 624 9.09 19.05 -49.37
N ASP A 625 9.81 19.21 -50.47
CA ASP A 625 9.35 19.99 -51.64
C ASP A 625 8.13 19.35 -52.28
N GLY A 626 8.10 18.01 -52.38
CA GLY A 626 6.95 17.24 -52.83
C GLY A 626 5.74 17.38 -51.92
N LEU A 627 5.95 17.34 -50.59
CA LEU A 627 4.87 17.56 -49.62
C LEU A 627 4.28 18.97 -49.73
N ASN A 628 5.14 20.00 -49.77
CA ASN A 628 4.70 21.39 -49.92
C ASN A 628 3.92 21.60 -51.21
N ASN A 629 4.39 21.04 -52.32
CA ASN A 629 3.68 21.12 -53.60
C ASN A 629 2.27 20.50 -53.52
N ILE A 630 2.14 19.34 -52.88
CA ILE A 630 0.85 18.68 -52.70
C ILE A 630 -0.07 19.48 -51.76
N LEU A 631 0.45 20.00 -50.64
CA LEU A 631 -0.35 20.81 -49.73
C LEU A 631 -0.87 22.08 -50.41
N ASP A 632 0.01 22.83 -51.09
CA ASP A 632 -0.30 24.09 -51.78
C ASP A 632 -1.27 23.93 -52.95
N ASN A 633 -1.04 22.93 -53.80
CA ASN A 633 -1.74 22.83 -55.09
C ASN A 633 -2.91 21.85 -55.07
N HIS A 634 -3.00 20.98 -54.06
CA HIS A 634 -3.94 19.86 -54.08
C HIS A 634 -4.75 19.65 -52.79
N VAL A 635 -4.39 20.31 -51.69
CA VAL A 635 -5.12 20.24 -50.43
C VAL A 635 -5.74 21.59 -50.10
N LEU A 636 -4.94 22.65 -49.98
CA LEU A 636 -5.38 23.98 -49.56
C LEU A 636 -6.47 24.64 -50.43
N PRO A 637 -6.44 24.54 -51.76
CA PRO A 637 -7.47 25.16 -52.60
C PRO A 637 -8.89 24.65 -52.32
N ASP A 638 -9.00 23.47 -51.69
CA ASP A 638 -10.26 22.81 -51.36
C ASP A 638 -10.71 23.04 -49.90
N LEU A 639 -9.95 23.81 -49.10
CA LEU A 639 -10.21 24.09 -47.69
C LEU A 639 -10.57 25.56 -47.46
N ASN A 640 -11.42 25.83 -46.47
CA ASN A 640 -11.66 27.20 -46.01
C ASN A 640 -10.68 27.56 -44.86
N GLU A 641 -10.22 28.81 -44.81
CA GLU A 641 -9.23 29.26 -43.81
C GLU A 641 -9.72 29.21 -42.35
N THR A 642 -11.00 28.90 -42.14
CA THR A 642 -11.62 28.72 -40.82
C THR A 642 -11.88 27.26 -40.45
N ASP A 643 -11.60 26.30 -41.35
CA ASP A 643 -11.84 24.88 -41.09
C ASP A 643 -10.69 24.27 -40.29
N ASP A 644 -10.98 23.43 -39.30
CA ASP A 644 -9.95 22.76 -38.48
C ASP A 644 -8.90 22.02 -39.33
N LEU A 645 -9.29 21.50 -40.49
CA LEU A 645 -8.39 20.83 -41.43
C LEU A 645 -7.34 21.79 -42.05
N TYR A 646 -7.68 23.08 -42.18
CA TYR A 646 -6.72 24.14 -42.52
C TYR A 646 -5.72 24.36 -41.38
N GLY A 647 -6.19 24.31 -40.13
CA GLY A 647 -5.34 24.31 -38.95
C GLY A 647 -4.36 23.14 -38.91
N VAL A 648 -4.77 21.95 -39.36
CA VAL A 648 -3.89 20.77 -39.50
C VAL A 648 -2.81 20.98 -40.57
N VAL A 649 -3.14 21.63 -41.70
CA VAL A 649 -2.13 21.98 -42.72
C VAL A 649 -1.10 22.96 -42.14
N LEU A 650 -1.54 23.95 -41.35
CA LEU A 650 -0.64 24.86 -40.65
C LEU A 650 0.27 24.12 -39.65
N ASP A 651 -0.23 23.11 -38.94
CA ASP A 651 0.55 22.29 -37.99
C ASP A 651 1.67 21.52 -38.74
N ILE A 652 1.32 20.90 -39.88
CA ILE A 652 2.28 20.20 -40.75
C ILE A 652 3.36 21.16 -41.28
N TRP A 653 2.98 22.35 -41.75
CA TRP A 653 3.96 23.35 -42.20
C TRP A 653 4.82 23.90 -41.07
N GLY A 654 4.26 24.09 -39.88
CA GLY A 654 5.01 24.48 -38.69
C GLY A 654 6.11 23.46 -38.38
N LEU A 655 5.79 22.16 -38.42
CA LEU A 655 6.77 21.09 -38.26
C LEU A 655 7.82 21.08 -39.37
N LEU A 656 7.44 21.23 -40.64
CA LEU A 656 8.38 21.27 -41.78
C LEU A 656 9.34 22.46 -41.71
N ALA A 657 8.85 23.62 -41.29
CA ALA A 657 9.66 24.81 -41.07
C ALA A 657 10.66 24.59 -39.93
N ILE A 658 10.29 23.90 -38.84
CA ILE A 658 11.22 23.49 -37.78
C ILE A 658 12.32 22.58 -38.34
N TYR A 659 11.95 21.55 -39.11
CA TYR A 659 12.92 20.61 -39.71
C TYR A 659 13.88 21.29 -40.70
N SER A 660 13.40 22.33 -41.38
CA SER A 660 14.20 23.11 -42.34
C SER A 660 15.02 24.23 -41.68
N GLY A 661 14.87 24.43 -40.36
CA GLY A 661 15.53 25.50 -39.61
C GLY A 661 14.92 26.90 -39.83
N GLU A 662 13.73 26.97 -40.44
CA GLU A 662 13.00 28.19 -40.74
C GLU A 662 12.09 28.61 -39.58
N PHE A 663 12.69 28.81 -38.40
CA PHE A 663 11.96 28.98 -37.14
C PHE A 663 10.99 30.18 -37.13
N GLU A 664 11.27 31.26 -37.88
CA GLU A 664 10.36 32.41 -38.00
C GLU A 664 9.06 32.04 -38.71
N GLN A 665 9.13 31.17 -39.73
CA GLN A 665 7.95 30.66 -40.43
C GLN A 665 7.18 29.67 -39.55
N ALA A 666 7.89 28.80 -38.82
CA ALA A 666 7.26 27.90 -37.85
C ALA A 666 6.47 28.68 -36.80
N THR A 667 7.07 29.73 -36.21
CA THR A 667 6.40 30.60 -35.23
C THR A 667 5.16 31.26 -35.82
N ALA A 668 5.20 31.71 -37.09
CA ALA A 668 4.03 32.30 -37.75
C ALA A 668 2.88 31.30 -37.93
N HIS A 669 3.17 30.05 -38.32
CA HIS A 669 2.15 29.01 -38.47
C HIS A 669 1.49 28.65 -37.14
N TYR A 670 2.26 28.40 -36.08
CA TYR A 670 1.70 28.05 -34.78
C TYR A 670 0.99 29.22 -34.09
N THR A 671 1.43 30.47 -34.29
CA THR A 671 0.71 31.66 -33.81
C THR A 671 -0.66 31.76 -34.49
N ARG A 672 -0.73 31.46 -35.79
CA ARG A 672 -2.01 31.43 -36.51
C ARG A 672 -2.94 30.35 -35.97
N ILE A 673 -2.41 29.20 -35.55
CA ILE A 673 -3.19 28.14 -34.90
C ILE A 673 -3.72 28.58 -33.53
N ASP A 674 -2.88 29.16 -32.66
CA ASP A 674 -3.27 29.72 -31.36
C ASP A 674 -4.39 30.78 -31.51
N GLU A 675 -4.25 31.71 -32.46
CA GLU A 675 -5.21 32.81 -32.62
C GLU A 675 -6.54 32.39 -33.26
N SER A 676 -6.51 31.44 -34.21
CA SER A 676 -7.65 31.18 -35.10
C SER A 676 -8.33 29.83 -34.88
N PHE A 677 -7.68 28.90 -34.16
CA PHE A 677 -8.14 27.53 -33.97
C PHE A 677 -8.14 27.09 -32.50
N ALA A 678 -8.12 28.03 -31.54
CA ALA A 678 -8.17 27.76 -30.10
C ALA A 678 -9.39 26.93 -29.65
N SER A 679 -10.48 26.92 -30.44
CA SER A 679 -11.66 26.08 -30.19
C SER A 679 -11.44 24.59 -30.46
N ASN A 680 -10.37 24.21 -31.16
CA ASN A 680 -9.97 22.82 -31.37
C ASN A 680 -8.84 22.45 -30.38
N PRO A 681 -9.13 21.68 -29.30
CA PRO A 681 -8.17 21.39 -28.24
C PRO A 681 -6.87 20.73 -28.71
N THR A 682 -6.94 19.87 -29.73
CA THR A 682 -5.77 19.16 -30.27
C THR A 682 -4.83 20.13 -30.98
N LEU A 683 -5.36 20.98 -31.87
CA LEU A 683 -4.56 21.97 -32.59
C LEU A 683 -4.01 23.04 -31.64
N HIS A 684 -4.81 23.47 -30.66
CA HIS A 684 -4.40 24.48 -29.70
C HIS A 684 -3.30 23.97 -28.76
N THR A 685 -3.40 22.74 -28.25
CA THR A 685 -2.36 22.14 -27.40
C THR A 685 -1.04 21.96 -28.16
N HIS A 686 -1.07 21.53 -29.43
CA HIS A 686 0.11 21.44 -30.29
C HIS A 686 0.74 22.81 -30.52
N ALA A 687 -0.07 23.84 -30.81
CA ALA A 687 0.42 25.20 -31.03
C ALA A 687 1.09 25.81 -29.79
N LEU A 688 0.47 25.68 -28.61
CA LEU A 688 1.04 26.17 -27.35
C LEU A 688 2.38 25.47 -27.04
N PHE A 689 2.44 24.15 -27.21
CA PHE A 689 3.67 23.39 -27.00
C PHE A 689 4.78 23.81 -27.98
N ALA A 690 4.47 23.88 -29.27
CA ALA A 690 5.43 24.24 -30.30
C ALA A 690 5.93 25.69 -30.17
N LEU A 691 5.06 26.66 -29.85
CA LEU A 691 5.46 28.04 -29.59
C LEU A 691 6.36 28.17 -28.36
N GLY A 692 6.05 27.47 -27.27
CA GLY A 692 6.91 27.44 -26.07
C GLY A 692 8.30 26.89 -26.39
N TYR A 693 8.38 25.84 -27.22
CA TYR A 693 9.64 25.25 -27.66
C TYR A 693 10.42 26.17 -28.62
N LEU A 694 9.75 26.75 -29.62
CA LEU A 694 10.34 27.69 -30.58
C LEU A 694 10.91 28.93 -29.90
N GLU A 695 10.21 29.49 -28.92
CA GLU A 695 10.70 30.64 -28.14
C GLU A 695 11.92 30.27 -27.29
N ARG A 696 11.95 29.08 -26.66
CA ARG A 696 13.14 28.57 -25.97
C ARG A 696 14.34 28.41 -26.91
N MET A 697 14.10 28.03 -28.16
CA MET A 697 15.15 27.83 -29.17
C MET A 697 15.68 29.14 -29.77
N GLN A 698 14.85 30.19 -29.88
CA GLN A 698 15.21 31.45 -30.54
C GLN A 698 15.94 32.46 -29.63
N GLU A 699 15.80 32.39 -28.30
CA GLU A 699 16.34 33.43 -27.40
C GLU A 699 17.45 32.96 -26.46
N GLN A 700 18.70 33.11 -26.90
CA GLN A 700 19.86 33.09 -26.00
C GLN A 700 19.94 34.35 -25.10
N ASN A 701 18.94 34.66 -24.24
CA ASN A 701 19.15 35.38 -22.94
C ASN A 701 17.92 35.88 -22.13
N ILE A 702 16.66 35.49 -22.37
CA ILE A 702 15.56 35.93 -21.48
C ILE A 702 14.56 34.78 -21.18
N PRO A 703 14.59 34.14 -19.99
CA PRO A 703 13.77 32.97 -19.65
C PRO A 703 12.24 33.19 -19.53
N ALA A 704 11.74 34.40 -19.76
CA ALA A 704 10.40 34.79 -19.28
C ALA A 704 9.26 34.67 -20.32
N VAL A 705 9.56 34.45 -21.61
CA VAL A 705 8.53 34.51 -22.67
C VAL A 705 8.01 33.12 -23.07
N GLY A 706 8.88 32.14 -23.34
CA GLY A 706 8.47 30.76 -23.66
C GLY A 706 7.66 30.04 -22.57
N GLU A 707 7.92 30.41 -21.31
CA GLU A 707 7.14 29.93 -20.15
C GLU A 707 5.67 30.34 -20.22
N ARG A 708 5.30 31.41 -20.96
CA ARG A 708 3.89 31.83 -21.05
C ARG A 708 3.02 30.82 -21.79
N TYR A 709 3.54 30.19 -22.84
CA TYR A 709 2.79 29.20 -23.62
C TYR A 709 2.73 27.86 -22.91
N PHE A 710 3.82 27.46 -22.23
CA PHE A 710 3.81 26.29 -21.34
C PHE A 710 2.92 26.47 -20.12
N THR A 711 2.85 27.68 -19.55
CA THR A 711 1.90 28.02 -18.47
C THR A 711 0.47 27.96 -18.98
N ARG A 712 0.17 28.57 -20.14
CA ARG A 712 -1.16 28.45 -20.77
C ARG A 712 -1.53 27.00 -21.07
N LEU A 713 -0.59 26.18 -21.54
CA LEU A 713 -0.83 24.75 -21.77
C LEU A 713 -1.20 24.02 -20.46
N LYS A 714 -0.48 24.28 -19.37
CA LYS A 714 -0.77 23.73 -18.03
C LYS A 714 -2.13 24.20 -17.47
N GLU A 715 -2.47 25.47 -17.65
CA GLU A 715 -3.70 26.06 -17.12
C GLU A 715 -4.95 25.66 -17.94
N GLU A 716 -4.84 25.68 -19.26
CA GLU A 716 -5.96 25.44 -20.18
C GLU A 716 -6.18 23.93 -20.42
N TYR A 717 -5.13 23.09 -20.31
CA TYR A 717 -5.16 21.66 -20.64
C TYR A 717 -4.39 20.75 -19.63
N PRO A 718 -4.70 20.78 -18.32
CA PRO A 718 -3.92 20.08 -17.28
C PRO A 718 -3.90 18.55 -17.40
N GLN A 719 -4.85 17.95 -18.10
CA GLN A 719 -5.00 16.49 -18.25
C GLN A 719 -4.46 15.95 -19.59
N TRP A 720 -3.92 16.83 -20.45
CA TRP A 720 -3.43 16.44 -21.78
C TRP A 720 -1.98 15.97 -21.74
N GLY A 721 -1.65 14.96 -22.56
CA GLY A 721 -0.34 14.31 -22.55
C GLY A 721 0.85 15.25 -22.78
N LEU A 722 0.68 16.30 -23.61
CA LEU A 722 1.74 17.30 -23.84
C LEU A 722 2.02 18.18 -22.62
N THR A 723 1.04 18.36 -21.72
CA THR A 723 1.23 19.06 -20.45
C THR A 723 2.19 18.29 -19.55
N ARG A 724 2.03 16.96 -19.51
CA ARG A 724 2.93 16.08 -18.76
C ARG A 724 4.36 16.10 -19.31
N VAL A 725 4.52 16.22 -20.63
CA VAL A 725 5.85 16.40 -21.27
C VAL A 725 6.50 17.72 -20.83
N VAL A 726 5.74 18.80 -20.73
CA VAL A 726 6.25 20.10 -20.23
C VAL A 726 6.64 20.01 -18.75
N GLU A 727 5.84 19.36 -17.92
CA GLU A 727 6.12 19.15 -16.48
C GLU A 727 7.37 18.29 -16.25
N MET A 728 7.56 17.25 -17.09
CA MET A 728 8.78 16.43 -17.10
C MET A 728 10.01 17.25 -17.52
N GLN A 729 9.86 18.18 -18.47
CA GLN A 729 10.95 19.01 -18.97
C GLN A 729 11.25 20.25 -18.10
N SER A 730 10.29 20.72 -17.28
CA SER A 730 10.48 21.81 -16.31
C SER A 730 11.11 21.35 -15.00
N GLY A 731 11.25 20.03 -14.80
CA GLY A 731 11.73 19.44 -13.54
C GLY A 731 10.68 19.46 -12.43
N GLU A 732 9.38 19.60 -12.77
CA GLU A 732 8.27 19.68 -11.81
C GLU A 732 7.66 18.30 -11.48
N HIS A 733 8.14 17.21 -12.10
CA HIS A 733 7.78 15.83 -11.74
C HIS A 733 9.03 14.95 -11.58
N GLU A 734 9.48 14.75 -10.33
CA GLU A 734 10.43 13.68 -9.96
C GLU A 734 9.68 12.58 -9.20
N ASP A 735 9.55 11.42 -9.84
CA ASP A 735 9.09 10.16 -9.25
C ASP A 735 10.11 9.62 -8.25
N GLU A 736 9.61 9.35 -7.05
CA GLU A 736 10.28 8.61 -5.98
C GLU A 736 10.36 7.12 -6.35
N GLN A 737 11.56 6.60 -6.60
CA GLN A 737 12.09 5.31 -6.12
C GLN A 737 13.19 4.75 -7.05
N HIS A 738 14.44 5.10 -6.76
CA HIS A 738 15.58 4.17 -6.64
C HIS A 738 16.89 4.97 -6.58
N VAL A 739 17.36 5.28 -5.36
CA VAL A 739 18.74 5.12 -4.85
C VAL A 739 18.75 5.71 -3.44
N ARG A 740 18.33 4.92 -2.45
CA ARG A 740 18.88 5.07 -1.10
C ARG A 740 20.23 4.35 -1.09
N LYS A 741 21.30 5.13 -1.24
CA LYS A 741 22.45 5.07 -0.33
C LYS A 741 23.39 6.24 -0.64
N GLU A 742 23.43 7.16 0.33
CA GLU A 742 24.42 8.23 0.49
C GLU A 742 24.38 9.41 -0.49
N SER A 743 23.48 10.36 -0.28
CA SER A 743 23.87 11.76 0.03
C SER A 743 22.64 12.62 0.31
N LEU A 744 22.72 13.38 1.41
CA LEU A 744 21.75 14.38 1.82
C LEU A 744 21.77 15.54 0.81
N THR A 745 20.62 15.97 0.32
CA THR A 745 20.45 17.38 -0.06
C THR A 745 19.08 17.83 0.43
N GLN A 746 19.13 18.52 1.57
CA GLN A 746 18.00 19.12 2.29
C GLN A 746 17.20 20.06 1.39
N ALA A 747 15.88 19.90 1.39
CA ALA A 747 15.00 21.07 1.38
C ALA A 747 15.42 21.93 2.59
N LEU A 748 15.96 23.13 2.33
CA LEU A 748 16.48 24.03 3.37
C LEU A 748 15.43 24.25 4.45
N THR A 749 15.59 23.57 5.57
CA THR A 749 14.79 23.74 6.78
C THR A 749 15.69 24.44 7.79
N LEU A 750 15.15 25.43 8.53
CA LEU A 750 15.90 26.08 9.61
C LEU A 750 16.40 25.01 10.59
N SER A 751 17.70 24.75 10.57
CA SER A 751 18.34 23.72 11.39
C SER A 751 19.51 24.33 12.14
N ALA A 752 19.81 23.82 13.33
CA ALA A 752 21.00 24.20 14.08
C ALA A 752 21.57 22.99 14.82
N SER A 753 22.91 22.90 14.87
CA SER A 753 23.63 21.86 15.60
C SER A 753 24.87 22.45 16.25
N THR A 754 25.38 21.79 17.29
CA THR A 754 26.59 22.22 18.01
C THR A 754 27.66 21.14 17.96
N TYR A 755 28.88 21.49 17.58
CA TYR A 755 30.01 20.57 17.62
C TYR A 755 31.31 21.27 18.06
N PRO A 756 32.08 20.68 18.98
CA PRO A 756 31.79 19.46 19.76
C PRO A 756 30.65 19.67 20.78
N ASN A 757 29.97 18.59 21.21
CA ASN A 757 29.03 18.59 22.34
C ASN A 757 29.01 17.17 22.97
N PRO A 758 29.47 16.98 24.23
CA PRO A 758 29.94 18.01 25.16
C PRO A 758 31.19 18.76 24.69
N PHE A 759 31.40 19.99 25.17
CA PHE A 759 32.49 20.87 24.75
C PHE A 759 33.36 21.36 25.91
N ASN A 760 34.62 21.72 25.63
CA ASN A 760 35.58 22.25 26.60
C ASN A 760 36.65 23.16 25.95
N PRO A 761 36.75 24.46 26.27
CA PRO A 761 35.68 25.33 26.74
C PRO A 761 34.86 25.91 25.59
N SER A 762 35.14 25.57 24.32
CA SER A 762 34.48 26.17 23.14
C SER A 762 33.76 25.15 22.25
N THR A 763 32.67 25.60 21.63
CA THR A 763 31.89 24.86 20.60
C THR A 763 31.48 25.81 19.48
N VAL A 764 31.05 25.26 18.35
CA VAL A 764 30.49 26.03 17.23
C VAL A 764 29.04 25.61 17.02
N ILE A 765 28.14 26.60 16.98
CA ILE A 765 26.74 26.42 16.60
C ILE A 765 26.63 26.68 15.09
N GLY A 766 26.48 25.62 14.30
CA GLY A 766 26.19 25.72 12.88
C GLY A 766 24.69 25.80 12.65
N TYR A 767 24.21 26.73 11.83
CA TYR A 767 22.79 26.87 11.49
C TYR A 767 22.57 27.26 10.03
N GLU A 768 21.40 26.93 9.49
CA GLU A 768 21.06 27.18 8.08
C GLU A 768 19.80 28.01 7.94
N LEU A 769 19.85 29.05 7.10
CA LEU A 769 18.74 29.96 6.87
C LEU A 769 18.09 29.71 5.51
N PRO A 770 16.79 29.34 5.45
CA PRO A 770 16.10 29.09 4.18
C PRO A 770 15.90 30.35 3.32
N ALA A 771 15.82 31.52 3.96
CA ALA A 771 15.70 32.82 3.32
C ALA A 771 16.52 33.85 4.10
N ALA A 772 16.95 34.92 3.42
CA ALA A 772 17.64 36.03 4.07
C ALA A 772 16.71 36.71 5.09
N GLY A 773 17.21 37.01 6.29
CA GLY A 773 16.38 37.57 7.36
C GLY A 773 17.17 37.96 8.62
N HIS A 774 16.47 38.58 9.56
CA HIS A 774 17.06 38.97 10.84
C HIS A 774 17.18 37.75 11.76
N VAL A 775 18.39 37.44 12.18
CA VAL A 775 18.72 36.31 13.05
C VAL A 775 19.12 36.80 14.44
N HIS A 776 18.51 36.21 15.46
CA HIS A 776 18.91 36.33 16.85
C HIS A 776 19.28 34.96 17.42
N LEU A 777 20.58 34.72 17.63
CA LEU A 777 21.13 33.52 18.25
C LEU A 777 21.74 33.86 19.61
N ALA A 778 21.14 33.36 20.68
CA ALA A 778 21.59 33.59 22.06
C ALA A 778 21.65 32.29 22.87
N VAL A 779 22.47 32.28 23.91
CA VAL A 779 22.70 31.15 24.82
C VAL A 779 22.19 31.50 26.21
N TYR A 780 21.52 30.55 26.85
CA TYR A 780 20.89 30.66 28.15
C TYR A 780 21.37 29.56 29.09
N ASP A 781 21.39 29.84 30.39
CA ASP A 781 21.50 28.80 31.42
C ASP A 781 20.15 28.15 31.74
N LEU A 782 20.14 27.11 32.59
CA LEU A 782 18.92 26.39 32.97
C LEU A 782 17.91 27.24 33.77
N LEU A 783 18.31 28.40 34.28
CA LEU A 783 17.40 29.37 34.93
C LEU A 783 16.80 30.36 33.91
N GLY A 784 17.13 30.20 32.63
CA GLY A 784 16.67 31.07 31.55
C GLY A 784 17.42 32.40 31.49
N ARG A 785 18.56 32.55 32.17
CA ARG A 785 19.39 33.76 32.09
C ARG A 785 20.22 33.71 30.81
N GLU A 786 20.16 34.75 30.01
CA GLU A 786 21.01 34.92 28.84
C GLU A 786 22.47 35.09 29.27
N VAL A 787 23.34 34.19 28.82
CA VAL A 787 24.77 34.18 29.15
C VAL A 787 25.65 34.67 27.99
N ALA A 788 25.14 34.64 26.76
CA ALA A 788 25.82 35.20 25.58
C ALA A 788 24.83 35.42 24.42
N VAL A 789 25.05 36.47 23.61
CA VAL A 789 24.43 36.65 22.30
C VAL A 789 25.51 36.42 21.25
N LEU A 790 25.30 35.46 20.36
CA LEU A 790 26.28 35.07 19.35
C LEU A 790 26.03 35.75 18.01
N VAL A 791 24.76 35.95 17.65
CA VAL A 791 24.36 36.65 16.40
C VAL A 791 23.12 37.49 16.68
N ASN A 792 23.11 38.73 16.19
CA ASN A 792 21.94 39.61 16.24
C ASN A 792 21.97 40.59 15.04
N GLY A 793 21.49 40.15 13.87
CA GLY A 793 21.67 40.91 12.63
C GLY A 793 21.00 40.30 11.40
N GLN A 794 21.01 41.04 10.29
CA GLN A 794 20.53 40.54 8.98
C GLN A 794 21.55 39.57 8.38
N MET A 795 21.11 38.37 8.02
CA MET A 795 21.94 37.32 7.46
C MET A 795 21.37 36.84 6.11
N PRO A 796 22.21 36.57 5.09
CA PRO A 796 21.74 35.99 3.82
C PRO A 796 21.27 34.55 4.02
N SER A 797 20.47 34.02 3.08
CA SER A 797 20.14 32.59 3.04
C SER A 797 21.39 31.73 2.91
N GLY A 798 21.38 30.52 3.48
CA GLY A 798 22.49 29.56 3.46
C GLY A 798 23.05 29.22 4.84
N HIS A 799 24.17 28.49 4.86
CA HIS A 799 24.83 28.03 6.09
C HIS A 799 25.66 29.10 6.79
N HIS A 800 25.55 29.14 8.12
CA HIS A 800 26.26 30.05 9.02
C HIS A 800 26.83 29.30 10.21
N GLN A 801 27.85 29.87 10.84
CA GLN A 801 28.47 29.33 12.06
C GLN A 801 28.70 30.43 13.08
N ALA A 802 28.42 30.14 14.34
CA ALA A 802 28.67 31.03 15.47
C ALA A 802 29.46 30.30 16.56
N ALA A 803 30.63 30.83 16.91
CA ALA A 803 31.47 30.27 17.97
C ALA A 803 30.93 30.66 19.35
N PHE A 804 30.92 29.72 20.28
CA PHE A 804 30.59 29.94 21.68
C PHE A 804 31.75 29.52 22.58
N ASP A 805 32.19 30.44 23.44
CA ASP A 805 33.24 30.22 24.43
C ASP A 805 32.66 30.23 25.86
N GLY A 806 32.65 29.06 26.49
CA GLY A 806 32.20 28.82 27.86
C GLY A 806 33.31 28.92 28.91
N GLN A 807 34.50 29.46 28.61
CA GLN A 807 35.63 29.51 29.54
C GLN A 807 35.28 30.18 30.88
N ASN A 808 34.35 31.13 30.91
CA ASN A 808 33.91 31.83 32.12
C ASN A 808 32.62 31.27 32.75
N LEU A 809 32.10 30.15 32.24
CA LEU A 809 30.84 29.53 32.67
C LEU A 809 31.10 28.23 33.47
N SER A 810 30.20 27.83 34.36
CA SER A 810 30.34 26.57 35.11
C SER A 810 30.02 25.35 34.23
N SER A 811 30.65 24.20 34.47
CA SER A 811 30.25 22.93 33.82
C SER A 811 28.74 22.69 34.03
N GLY A 812 28.03 22.29 32.98
CA GLY A 812 26.57 22.16 33.02
C GLY A 812 25.91 22.24 31.65
N ILE A 813 24.57 22.16 31.65
CA ILE A 813 23.76 22.26 30.44
C ILE A 813 23.43 23.73 30.16
N TYR A 814 23.61 24.14 28.92
CA TYR A 814 23.20 25.43 28.37
C TYR A 814 22.25 25.21 27.20
N VAL A 815 21.36 26.17 26.97
CA VAL A 815 20.37 26.12 25.88
C VAL A 815 20.64 27.27 24.93
N TYR A 816 20.85 27.00 23.64
CA TYR A 816 20.85 28.05 22.65
C TYR A 816 19.45 28.21 22.03
N ARG A 817 19.14 29.42 21.60
CA ARG A 817 17.89 29.80 20.94
C ARG A 817 18.23 30.58 19.68
N LEU A 818 17.79 30.08 18.54
CA LEU A 818 17.89 30.69 17.22
C LEU A 818 16.50 31.19 16.81
N GLN A 819 16.37 32.48 16.58
CA GLN A 819 15.12 33.11 16.13
C GLN A 819 15.33 33.82 14.80
N THR A 820 14.43 33.58 13.84
CA THR A 820 14.38 34.29 12.55
C THR A 820 12.93 34.40 12.08
N GLY A 821 12.46 35.63 11.84
CA GLY A 821 11.04 35.88 11.55
C GLY A 821 10.12 35.30 12.63
N GLU A 822 9.21 34.40 12.23
CA GLU A 822 8.30 33.66 13.12
C GLU A 822 8.87 32.33 13.63
N HIS A 823 10.04 31.90 13.13
CA HIS A 823 10.62 30.61 13.47
C HIS A 823 11.53 30.71 14.69
N LEU A 824 11.36 29.76 15.61
CA LEU A 824 12.14 29.62 16.83
C LEU A 824 12.67 28.19 16.95
N LEU A 825 13.99 28.04 16.99
CA LEU A 825 14.66 26.77 17.20
C LEU A 825 15.47 26.84 18.50
N THR A 826 15.35 25.81 19.34
CA THR A 826 16.12 25.69 20.59
C THR A 826 16.87 24.38 20.63
N GLY A 827 18.13 24.41 21.07
CA GLY A 827 18.93 23.20 21.27
C GLY A 827 19.76 23.27 22.55
N LYS A 828 20.20 22.10 23.03
CA LYS A 828 20.93 21.94 24.30
C LYS A 828 22.40 21.61 24.03
N MET A 829 23.29 22.12 24.86
CA MET A 829 24.73 21.82 24.84
C MET A 829 25.28 21.64 26.25
N MET A 830 26.30 20.80 26.38
CA MET A 830 26.92 20.45 27.66
C MET A 830 28.38 20.95 27.71
N LEU A 831 28.66 21.87 28.63
CA LEU A 831 30.03 22.29 28.94
C LEU A 831 30.61 21.32 29.98
N MET A 832 31.75 20.71 29.68
CA MET A 832 32.51 19.88 30.61
C MET A 832 33.92 20.45 30.80
N LYS A 833 34.17 21.11 31.93
CA LYS A 833 35.52 21.57 32.32
C LYS A 833 36.32 20.50 33.04
#